data_AF-R9ALF6-F1
#
_entry.id   AF-R9ALF6-F1
#
_cell.length_a   1.000
_cell.length_b   1.000
_cell.length_c   1.000
_cell.angle_alpha   90.00
_cell.angle_beta   90.00
_cell.angle_gamma   90.00
#
_symmetry.space_group_name_H-M   'P 1'
#
loop_
_entity.id
_entity.type
_entity.pdbx_description
1 polymer ?
#
loop_
_entity_poly.entity_id
_entity_poly.type
_entity_poly.pdbx_seq_one_letter_code
_entity_poly.pdbx_strand_id
1 'polypeptide(L)'
;MRIWALILALIYTVYATSILSIDLGSDSLKIGLIGSGNLDVVLDKDSSRKLQSTVGFKGDDRLFGKQALQNSNKNPDTSYPHLKMLIGKTAEADSTQRWEAIFPAVDNSVTDRGTLQLHSHKDAYAIEELLAMQFHYARQLAQMQSGETIKDVVLTLPPYFSTYERQAVLDAVNLAALQPIALINDGTAVAVNYAMTRSFDSTPASYVIYDAGASSLSATFVEISSHSPPKKRFGSKQNTTEINVIGTAYDDSVGGVDLDHRLRDILADAFEQQHNLDQSWRGNARAWNKLLVEANRVKHILSANSESQATIEGLHDELDFKSTVSREQFKAAIEDYQMRWSAPISEVLAKTGRGIDGVDAVILTGGASRIPIIQSQVRAFVGDDKISTSVNADESAVLGAAFYGATFSKSFRTKPLTVHEASVYSMEGVGMDVSEHGTLLWKEGASLPTNNTISLPPRDATVVVKYTADSIPHDQQAAYMQLNVTGVDGALAEMNLSYEEAAAANVRVDIGVEHTSFSLVLPTAAELVVPAPASHDGLTGKLKEWFSVGAGGAKGEEKNENGTTTDSTTPTPPHAQEKRIKLTLSSLPASLQPMTVDLKGESMNKLMALNYAEAMEGLREETFNGFESKLYMLKALIENVDGKYDAFHNATLPEEMRALESAHATALTWLDEEGWSATLEQIQKEATKIGAIEQPVKERIRNGQVKAAALGDLQKALFAGRTFLKEARKNLTTTDESRYSFKEVDEFEAHLFQTENWLRPLMRKDGEAKPWEEGAYTATELEVAGRSVQDFFMELTERLPRKAEESVTESATESSQSTTSAPASEASSSGTHSDNSSGTQDTPGTPTPPNKSKSSESGETEKNHHSHDEL
;
A
#
# COMPACT_ATOMS: atom_id res chain seq x y z
N MET A 1 -33.39 2.40 -9.04
CA MET A 1 -32.07 3.00 -9.35
C MET A 1 -31.33 3.51 -8.12
N ARG A 2 -31.87 4.42 -7.29
CA ARG A 2 -31.15 4.96 -6.11
C ARG A 2 -30.75 3.91 -5.05
N ILE A 3 -31.59 2.90 -4.80
CA ILE A 3 -31.28 1.78 -3.89
C ILE A 3 -30.22 0.85 -4.48
N TRP A 4 -30.25 0.60 -5.79
CA TRP A 4 -29.23 -0.18 -6.49
C TRP A 4 -27.88 0.55 -6.55
N ALA A 5 -27.87 1.88 -6.69
CA ALA A 5 -26.67 2.69 -6.59
C ALA A 5 -26.09 2.71 -5.17
N LEU A 6 -26.94 2.74 -4.14
CA LEU A 6 -26.53 2.61 -2.74
C LEU A 6 -25.98 1.21 -2.42
N ILE A 7 -26.61 0.15 -2.94
CA ILE A 7 -26.15 -1.23 -2.78
C ILE A 7 -24.84 -1.46 -3.55
N LEU A 8 -24.70 -0.93 -4.77
CA LEU A 8 -23.44 -0.96 -5.52
C LEU A 8 -22.34 -0.16 -4.83
N ALA A 9 -22.64 1.01 -4.26
CA ALA A 9 -21.69 1.78 -3.46
C ALA A 9 -21.29 1.02 -2.18
N LEU A 10 -22.24 0.36 -1.50
CA LEU A 10 -21.97 -0.50 -0.35
C LEU A 10 -21.12 -1.72 -0.73
N ILE A 11 -21.39 -2.37 -1.87
CA ILE A 11 -20.62 -3.50 -2.38
C ILE A 11 -19.20 -3.05 -2.80
N TYR A 12 -19.06 -1.85 -3.37
CA TYR A 12 -17.75 -1.28 -3.73
C TYR A 12 -16.91 -0.94 -2.48
N THR A 13 -17.55 -0.46 -1.41
CA THR A 13 -16.87 -0.22 -0.12
C THR A 13 -16.47 -1.49 0.64
N VAL A 14 -16.98 -2.67 0.24
CA VAL A 14 -16.75 -3.94 0.95
C VAL A 14 -15.51 -4.71 0.46
N TYR A 15 -14.78 -4.23 -0.55
CA TYR A 15 -13.59 -4.92 -1.11
C TYR A 15 -12.28 -4.12 -1.13
N ALA A 16 -12.16 -3.04 -0.36
CA ALA A 16 -10.87 -2.37 -0.17
C ALA A 16 -9.96 -3.22 0.73
N THR A 17 -9.21 -4.15 0.14
CA THR A 17 -8.30 -5.07 0.86
C THR A 17 -6.83 -4.67 0.76
N SER A 18 -6.53 -3.58 0.04
CA SER A 18 -5.18 -3.11 -0.18
C SER A 18 -4.49 -2.60 1.08
N ILE A 19 -3.24 -3.02 1.26
CA ILE A 19 -2.35 -2.59 2.34
C ILE A 19 -1.28 -1.67 1.74
N LEU A 20 -1.13 -0.50 2.34
CA LEU A 20 -0.01 0.40 2.09
C LEU A 20 1.22 -0.10 2.85
N SER A 21 2.39 -0.04 2.23
CA SER A 21 3.66 -0.22 2.92
C SER A 21 4.51 1.02 2.69
N ILE A 22 5.15 1.51 3.73
CA ILE A 22 5.99 2.70 3.65
C ILE A 22 7.36 2.35 4.24
N ASP A 23 8.39 2.42 3.41
CA ASP A 23 9.77 2.58 3.89
C ASP A 23 9.97 4.06 4.24
N LEU A 24 9.93 4.38 5.52
CA LEU A 24 10.11 5.73 6.03
C LEU A 24 11.60 6.04 6.07
N GLY A 25 12.21 6.40 4.93
CA GLY A 25 13.61 6.83 4.89
C GLY A 25 13.79 8.33 5.16
N SER A 26 14.96 8.71 5.71
CA SER A 26 15.25 10.12 6.04
C SER A 26 15.47 11.00 4.82
N ASP A 27 16.15 10.51 3.77
CA ASP A 27 16.30 11.23 2.49
C ASP A 27 15.11 10.96 1.55
N SER A 28 14.54 9.76 1.61
CA SER A 28 13.47 9.35 0.70
C SER A 28 12.56 8.30 1.27
N LEU A 29 11.30 8.36 0.90
CA LEU A 29 10.32 7.31 1.13
C LEU A 29 10.20 6.42 -0.10
N LYS A 30 9.93 5.14 0.15
CA LYS A 30 9.38 4.25 -0.87
C LYS A 30 8.02 3.78 -0.39
N ILE A 31 7.09 3.72 -1.32
CA ILE A 31 5.71 3.37 -1.05
C ILE A 31 5.44 2.10 -1.82
N GLY A 32 4.96 1.07 -1.14
CA GLY A 32 4.54 -0.18 -1.76
C GLY A 32 3.05 -0.37 -1.55
N LEU A 33 2.43 -1.06 -2.48
CA LEU A 33 1.03 -1.43 -2.41
C LEU A 33 0.91 -2.93 -2.64
N ILE A 34 0.20 -3.61 -1.74
CA ILE A 34 -0.27 -4.96 -2.00
C ILE A 34 -1.79 -4.93 -2.06
N GLY A 35 -2.33 -5.22 -3.24
CA GLY A 35 -3.78 -5.18 -3.56
C GLY A 35 -4.25 -6.45 -4.26
N SER A 36 -5.33 -6.36 -5.03
CA SER A 36 -6.06 -7.46 -5.72
C SER A 36 -5.22 -8.36 -6.67
N GLY A 37 -4.19 -9.02 -6.14
CA GLY A 37 -3.30 -9.97 -6.81
C GLY A 37 -1.84 -9.54 -6.99
N ASN A 38 -1.52 -8.24 -6.88
CA ASN A 38 -0.17 -7.72 -7.19
C ASN A 38 0.44 -6.94 -6.03
N LEU A 39 1.75 -7.16 -5.83
CA LEU A 39 2.63 -6.34 -5.01
C LEU A 39 3.46 -5.45 -5.96
N ASP A 40 3.40 -4.14 -5.77
CA ASP A 40 4.20 -3.20 -6.57
C ASP A 40 4.64 -2.00 -5.73
N VAL A 41 5.68 -1.31 -6.19
CA VAL A 41 6.08 0.00 -5.66
C VAL A 41 5.25 1.07 -6.37
N VAL A 42 4.72 1.99 -5.58
CA VAL A 42 3.92 3.10 -6.04
C VAL A 42 4.81 4.18 -6.64
N LEU A 43 4.40 4.70 -7.79
CA LEU A 43 5.10 5.78 -8.47
C LEU A 43 4.62 7.14 -7.97
N ASP A 44 5.53 8.11 -7.93
CA ASP A 44 5.14 9.52 -7.77
C ASP A 44 4.60 10.11 -9.07
N LYS A 45 4.21 11.40 -9.03
CA LYS A 45 3.67 12.12 -10.20
C LYS A 45 4.67 12.26 -11.36
N ASP A 46 5.98 12.10 -11.11
CA ASP A 46 7.05 12.12 -12.10
C ASP A 46 7.44 10.70 -12.57
N SER A 47 6.64 9.68 -12.23
CA SER A 47 6.92 8.25 -12.48
C SER A 47 8.18 7.71 -11.78
N SER A 48 8.62 8.35 -10.69
CA SER A 48 9.73 7.87 -9.86
C SER A 48 9.25 6.86 -8.83
N ARG A 49 10.06 5.82 -8.57
CA ARG A 49 9.86 4.83 -7.49
C ARG A 49 10.39 5.31 -6.13
N LYS A 50 11.09 6.46 -6.11
CA LYS A 50 11.67 7.08 -4.92
C LYS A 50 11.04 8.46 -4.73
N LEU A 51 10.31 8.65 -3.63
CA LEU A 51 9.76 9.94 -3.24
C LEU A 51 10.72 10.65 -2.28
N GLN A 52 11.13 11.88 -2.56
CA GLN A 52 11.98 12.63 -1.63
C GLN A 52 11.26 12.84 -0.28
N SER A 53 11.97 12.64 0.82
CA SER A 53 11.45 12.83 2.18
C SER A 53 11.55 14.29 2.60
N THR A 54 10.74 15.11 1.94
CA THR A 54 10.66 16.55 2.17
C THR A 54 9.21 16.99 2.09
N VAL A 55 8.79 17.77 3.08
CA VAL A 55 7.53 18.51 3.11
C VAL A 55 7.89 19.98 3.07
N GLY A 56 7.19 20.79 2.29
CA GLY A 56 7.45 22.23 2.26
C GLY A 56 6.21 23.03 1.95
N PHE A 57 6.31 24.34 2.09
CA PHE A 57 5.22 25.27 1.84
C PHE A 57 5.67 26.35 0.85
N LYS A 58 4.78 26.68 -0.10
CA LYS A 58 4.93 27.83 -0.99
C LYS A 58 3.69 28.71 -0.83
N GLY A 59 3.79 29.72 0.04
CA GLY A 59 2.59 30.39 0.52
C GLY A 59 1.76 29.40 1.34
N ASP A 60 0.54 29.11 0.87
CA ASP A 60 -0.38 28.17 1.52
C ASP A 60 -0.30 26.75 0.96
N ASP A 61 0.31 26.59 -0.21
CA ASP A 61 0.35 25.32 -0.92
C ASP A 61 1.36 24.38 -0.25
N ARG A 62 0.90 23.18 0.12
CA ARG A 62 1.80 22.13 0.57
C ARG A 62 2.48 21.49 -0.64
N LEU A 63 3.79 21.35 -0.53
CA LEU A 63 4.65 20.69 -1.48
C LEU A 63 5.20 19.42 -0.86
N PHE A 64 5.30 18.37 -1.67
CA PHE A 64 5.84 17.09 -1.26
C PHE A 64 6.91 16.62 -2.25
N GLY A 65 7.82 15.78 -1.77
CA GLY A 65 8.77 15.10 -2.64
C GLY A 65 9.72 16.07 -3.35
N LYS A 66 9.98 15.80 -4.62
CA LYS A 66 10.91 16.57 -5.44
C LYS A 66 10.48 18.03 -5.60
N GLN A 67 9.18 18.31 -5.61
CA GLN A 67 8.66 19.68 -5.68
C GLN A 67 9.04 20.48 -4.42
N ALA A 68 8.92 19.86 -3.23
CA ALA A 68 9.36 20.47 -1.98
C ALA A 68 10.88 20.69 -1.96
N LEU A 69 11.67 19.70 -2.42
CA LEU A 69 13.13 19.84 -2.53
C LEU A 69 13.53 20.97 -3.48
N GLN A 70 12.87 21.10 -4.63
CA GLN A 70 13.13 22.19 -5.57
C GLN A 70 12.74 23.56 -4.99
N ASN A 71 11.63 23.61 -4.23
CA ASN A 71 11.20 24.81 -3.53
C ASN A 71 12.21 25.26 -2.46
N SER A 72 12.93 24.33 -1.81
CA SER A 72 13.93 24.65 -0.78
C SER A 72 15.03 25.61 -1.27
N ASN A 73 15.38 25.59 -2.57
CA ASN A 73 16.35 26.53 -3.14
C ASN A 73 15.85 27.99 -3.13
N LYS A 74 14.54 28.20 -3.06
CA LYS A 74 13.90 29.52 -3.02
C LYS A 74 13.42 29.87 -1.61
N ASN A 75 12.79 28.93 -0.93
CA ASN A 75 12.17 29.06 0.39
C ASN A 75 12.71 27.96 1.33
N PRO A 76 14.00 28.03 1.73
CA PRO A 76 14.61 27.01 2.59
C PRO A 76 14.04 27.05 4.02
N ASP A 77 13.52 28.18 4.46
CA ASP A 77 12.89 28.41 5.75
C ASP A 77 11.58 27.62 5.93
N THR A 78 10.85 27.39 4.84
CA THR A 78 9.58 26.66 4.82
C THR A 78 9.66 25.30 4.11
N SER A 79 10.87 24.73 4.00
CA SER A 79 11.10 23.41 3.39
C SER A 79 11.81 22.48 4.37
N TYR A 80 11.17 21.36 4.72
CA TYR A 80 11.54 20.51 5.85
C TYR A 80 11.98 19.12 5.37
N PRO A 81 13.27 18.92 5.08
CA PRO A 81 13.80 17.62 4.71
C PRO A 81 14.17 16.80 5.97
N HIS A 82 14.34 15.48 5.85
CA HIS A 82 14.85 14.62 6.93
C HIS A 82 14.08 14.65 8.26
N LEU A 83 12.75 14.86 8.21
CA LEU A 83 11.88 14.91 9.40
C LEU A 83 11.98 13.68 10.32
N LYS A 84 12.35 12.50 9.78
CA LYS A 84 12.63 11.28 10.56
C LYS A 84 13.70 11.48 11.63
N MET A 85 14.61 12.45 11.46
CA MET A 85 15.62 12.77 12.48
C MET A 85 15.03 13.44 13.72
N LEU A 86 13.84 14.06 13.61
CA LEU A 86 13.22 14.88 14.67
C LEU A 86 12.03 14.18 15.37
N ILE A 87 11.47 13.12 14.77
CA ILE A 87 10.26 12.47 15.28
C ILE A 87 10.51 11.81 16.65
N GLY A 88 9.65 12.09 17.63
CA GLY A 88 9.75 11.51 18.97
C GLY A 88 10.98 11.93 19.77
N LYS A 89 11.54 13.11 19.48
CA LYS A 89 12.75 13.65 20.09
C LYS A 89 12.53 15.05 20.63
N THR A 90 13.29 15.40 21.67
CA THR A 90 13.25 16.74 22.24
C THR A 90 14.06 17.72 21.40
N ALA A 91 13.87 19.02 21.64
CA ALA A 91 14.62 20.09 21.01
C ALA A 91 16.13 20.00 21.33
N GLU A 92 16.47 19.48 22.50
CA GLU A 92 17.85 19.37 22.98
C GLU A 92 18.56 18.09 22.54
N ALA A 93 17.86 17.15 21.89
CA ALA A 93 18.43 15.89 21.43
C ALA A 93 19.61 16.11 20.45
N ASP A 94 20.62 15.25 20.49
CA ASP A 94 21.82 15.38 19.66
C ASP A 94 21.48 15.29 18.17
N SER A 95 20.52 14.43 17.82
CA SER A 95 20.01 14.36 16.45
C SER A 95 19.22 15.59 16.00
N THR A 96 18.53 16.28 16.91
CA THR A 96 17.86 17.55 16.63
C THR A 96 18.90 18.63 16.35
N GLN A 97 19.91 18.77 17.21
CA GLN A 97 21.00 19.71 17.01
C GLN A 97 21.77 19.43 15.71
N ARG A 98 22.01 18.15 15.40
CA ARG A 98 22.62 17.71 14.13
C ARG A 98 21.75 18.12 12.93
N TRP A 99 20.44 17.96 13.02
CA TRP A 99 19.53 18.38 11.95
C TRP A 99 19.56 19.91 11.76
N GLU A 100 19.52 20.69 12.84
CA GLU A 100 19.59 22.16 12.77
C GLU A 100 20.93 22.65 12.20
N ALA A 101 22.05 22.00 12.52
CA ALA A 101 23.36 22.33 11.95
C ALA A 101 23.43 22.08 10.42
N ILE A 102 22.69 21.09 9.92
CA ILE A 102 22.62 20.78 8.50
C ILE A 102 21.63 21.71 7.79
N PHE A 103 20.47 21.99 8.42
CA PHE A 103 19.36 22.78 7.87
C PHE A 103 19.07 24.07 8.67
N PRO A 104 20.05 24.98 8.84
CA PRO A 104 19.95 26.12 9.76
C PRO A 104 18.96 27.20 9.32
N ALA A 105 18.42 27.09 8.09
CA ALA A 105 17.49 28.05 7.55
C ALA A 105 16.04 27.82 8.00
N VAL A 106 15.70 26.60 8.43
CA VAL A 106 14.32 26.24 8.77
C VAL A 106 13.88 26.95 10.03
N ASP A 107 12.78 27.70 9.94
CA ASP A 107 12.19 28.38 11.10
C ASP A 107 11.46 27.37 12.00
N ASN A 108 11.76 27.44 13.29
CA ASN A 108 11.27 26.47 14.26
C ASN A 108 11.10 27.06 15.67
N SER A 109 10.34 26.36 16.50
CA SER A 109 10.26 26.62 17.93
C SER A 109 10.01 25.35 18.72
N VAL A 110 10.04 25.45 20.05
CA VAL A 110 9.78 24.32 20.95
C VAL A 110 8.31 24.30 21.38
N THR A 111 7.70 23.12 21.38
CA THR A 111 6.34 22.87 21.86
C THR A 111 6.30 22.71 23.39
N ASP A 112 5.12 22.72 24.00
CA ASP A 112 4.95 22.43 25.44
C ASP A 112 5.43 21.02 25.83
N ARG A 113 5.57 20.10 24.87
CA ARG A 113 6.11 18.75 25.10
C ARG A 113 7.65 18.71 25.08
N GLY A 114 8.31 19.81 24.75
CA GLY A 114 9.75 19.86 24.55
C GLY A 114 10.22 19.34 23.19
N THR A 115 9.32 18.96 22.27
CA THR A 115 9.67 18.62 20.87
C THR A 115 9.69 19.87 20.00
N LEU A 116 10.36 19.83 18.84
CA LEU A 116 10.26 20.89 17.84
C LEU A 116 8.88 20.95 17.17
N GLN A 117 8.52 22.16 16.75
CA GLN A 117 7.54 22.45 15.70
C GLN A 117 8.19 23.34 14.64
N LEU A 118 7.84 23.14 13.37
CA LEU A 118 8.41 23.89 12.25
C LEU A 118 7.37 24.87 11.67
N HIS A 119 7.82 26.04 11.26
CA HIS A 119 6.93 27.14 10.89
C HIS A 119 6.77 27.28 9.37
N SER A 120 5.52 27.30 8.91
CA SER A 120 5.17 27.92 7.63
C SER A 120 4.96 29.43 7.85
N HIS A 121 4.70 30.18 6.77
CA HIS A 121 4.39 31.60 6.88
C HIS A 121 3.11 31.92 7.68
N LYS A 122 2.24 30.93 7.92
CA LYS A 122 0.94 31.14 8.59
C LYS A 122 0.77 30.37 9.88
N ASP A 123 1.53 29.29 10.07
CA ASP A 123 1.23 28.30 11.10
C ASP A 123 2.48 27.54 11.54
N ALA A 124 2.41 26.88 12.69
CA ALA A 124 3.43 25.99 13.21
C ALA A 124 2.93 24.55 13.18
N TYR A 125 3.79 23.60 12.82
CA TYR A 125 3.43 22.20 12.73
C TYR A 125 4.35 21.33 13.58
N ALA A 126 3.77 20.48 14.42
CA ALA A 126 4.52 19.42 15.08
C ALA A 126 5.08 18.43 14.04
N ILE A 127 6.15 17.73 14.39
CA ILE A 127 6.78 16.75 13.47
C ILE A 127 5.79 15.63 13.10
N GLU A 128 4.95 15.20 14.03
CA GLU A 128 3.87 14.24 13.78
C GLU A 128 2.88 14.74 12.71
N GLU A 129 2.53 16.03 12.72
CA GLU A 129 1.62 16.62 11.74
C GLU A 129 2.26 16.64 10.34
N LEU A 130 3.53 17.04 10.23
CA LEU A 130 4.24 17.06 8.95
C LEU A 130 4.42 15.66 8.35
N LEU A 131 4.76 14.67 9.17
CA LEU A 131 4.79 13.28 8.72
C LEU A 131 3.39 12.77 8.35
N ALA A 132 2.34 13.18 9.07
CA ALA A 132 0.96 12.83 8.72
C ALA A 132 0.55 13.40 7.34
N MET A 133 0.98 14.62 7.01
CA MET A 133 0.79 15.18 5.67
C MET A 133 1.50 14.34 4.60
N GLN A 134 2.74 13.90 4.87
CA GLN A 134 3.50 13.06 3.95
C GLN A 134 2.88 11.67 3.79
N PHE A 135 2.37 11.05 4.85
CA PHE A 135 1.63 9.79 4.80
C PHE A 135 0.29 9.93 4.08
N HIS A 136 -0.42 11.05 4.26
CA HIS A 136 -1.62 11.37 3.50
C HIS A 136 -1.31 11.44 1.99
N TYR A 137 -0.24 12.13 1.62
CA TYR A 137 0.21 12.21 0.23
C TYR A 137 0.63 10.84 -0.33
N ALA A 138 1.36 10.03 0.44
CA ALA A 138 1.71 8.66 0.06
C ALA A 138 0.47 7.79 -0.21
N ARG A 139 -0.56 7.92 0.64
CA ARG A 139 -1.85 7.28 0.43
C ARG A 139 -2.51 7.76 -0.85
N GLN A 140 -2.55 9.07 -1.11
CA GLN A 140 -3.14 9.63 -2.35
C GLN A 140 -2.47 9.05 -3.61
N LEU A 141 -1.14 8.95 -3.65
CA LEU A 141 -0.41 8.35 -4.77
C LEU A 141 -0.84 6.88 -4.97
N ALA A 142 -0.90 6.10 -3.89
CA ALA A 142 -1.29 4.70 -3.96
C ALA A 142 -2.75 4.50 -4.38
N GLN A 143 -3.66 5.38 -3.92
CA GLN A 143 -5.07 5.37 -4.33
C GLN A 143 -5.23 5.75 -5.81
N MET A 144 -4.43 6.70 -6.30
CA MET A 144 -4.43 7.09 -7.71
C MET A 144 -3.96 5.95 -8.62
N GLN A 145 -2.93 5.20 -8.20
CA GLN A 145 -2.41 4.06 -8.96
C GLN A 145 -3.36 2.85 -8.95
N SER A 146 -4.03 2.59 -7.83
CA SER A 146 -4.88 1.40 -7.66
C SER A 146 -6.35 1.60 -8.00
N GLY A 147 -6.86 2.84 -7.89
CA GLY A 147 -8.29 3.12 -7.90
C GLY A 147 -9.02 2.63 -6.64
N GLU A 148 -8.31 2.12 -5.63
CA GLU A 148 -8.89 1.58 -4.40
C GLU A 148 -8.80 2.58 -3.23
N THR A 149 -9.70 2.46 -2.26
CA THR A 149 -9.53 3.17 -0.97
C THR A 149 -8.53 2.41 -0.11
N ILE A 150 -7.60 3.12 0.51
CA ILE A 150 -6.53 2.50 1.31
C ILE A 150 -6.66 2.99 2.76
N LYS A 151 -6.63 2.06 3.70
CA LYS A 151 -6.73 2.36 5.15
C LYS A 151 -5.58 1.75 5.94
N ASP A 152 -5.24 0.50 5.64
CA ASP A 152 -4.25 -0.25 6.39
C ASP A 152 -2.83 0.09 5.93
N VAL A 153 -1.90 0.24 6.88
CA VAL A 153 -0.51 0.57 6.60
C VAL A 153 0.47 -0.26 7.43
N VAL A 154 1.57 -0.68 6.81
CA VAL A 154 2.79 -1.16 7.47
C VAL A 154 3.90 -0.14 7.26
N LEU A 155 4.71 0.10 8.29
CA LEU A 155 5.87 0.98 8.15
C LEU A 155 7.15 0.26 8.55
N THR A 156 8.22 0.53 7.82
CA THR A 156 9.58 0.19 8.26
C THR A 156 10.13 1.31 9.13
N LEU A 157 10.83 0.95 10.21
CA LEU A 157 11.47 1.87 11.13
C LEU A 157 12.89 1.41 11.48
N PRO A 158 13.78 2.33 11.89
CA PRO A 158 15.10 1.94 12.34
C PRO A 158 14.97 1.09 13.60
N PRO A 159 15.83 0.07 13.77
CA PRO A 159 15.78 -0.80 14.94
C PRO A 159 15.97 -0.01 16.24
N TYR A 160 16.79 1.04 16.22
CA TYR A 160 17.09 1.90 17.37
C TYR A 160 15.97 2.86 17.77
N PHE A 161 14.89 2.99 17.00
CA PHE A 161 13.75 3.80 17.47
C PHE A 161 13.23 3.23 18.78
N SER A 162 13.23 4.05 19.82
CA SER A 162 12.72 3.70 21.14
C SER A 162 11.19 3.65 21.11
N THR A 163 10.58 3.39 22.26
CA THR A 163 9.12 3.40 22.35
C THR A 163 8.54 4.80 22.08
N TYR A 164 9.29 5.88 22.36
CA TYR A 164 8.85 7.25 22.09
C TYR A 164 8.72 7.56 20.60
N GLU A 165 9.75 7.28 19.81
CA GLU A 165 9.73 7.52 18.36
C GLU A 165 8.69 6.65 17.66
N ARG A 166 8.56 5.39 18.09
CA ARG A 166 7.52 4.47 17.56
C ARG A 166 6.11 4.97 17.87
N GLN A 167 5.88 5.45 19.09
CA GLN A 167 4.58 6.04 19.45
C GLN A 167 4.29 7.31 18.65
N ALA A 168 5.28 8.18 18.46
CA ALA A 168 5.13 9.41 17.66
C ALA A 168 4.85 9.11 16.18
N VAL A 169 5.47 8.07 15.60
CA VAL A 169 5.12 7.59 14.25
C VAL A 169 3.68 7.08 14.20
N LEU A 170 3.24 6.30 15.19
CA LEU A 170 1.84 5.83 15.26
C LEU A 170 0.87 7.01 15.40
N ASP A 171 1.24 8.05 16.12
CA ASP A 171 0.45 9.28 16.22
C ASP A 171 0.34 9.97 14.85
N ALA A 172 1.44 10.10 14.09
CA ALA A 172 1.41 10.60 12.71
C ALA A 172 0.55 9.74 11.76
N VAL A 173 0.59 8.40 11.90
CA VAL A 173 -0.28 7.48 11.13
C VAL A 173 -1.75 7.73 11.45
N ASN A 174 -2.09 7.90 12.73
CA ASN A 174 -3.46 8.19 13.15
C ASN A 174 -3.94 9.54 12.58
N LEU A 175 -3.10 10.58 12.63
CA LEU A 175 -3.38 11.89 12.05
C LEU A 175 -3.55 11.86 10.52
N ALA A 176 -2.90 10.91 9.83
CA ALA A 176 -3.10 10.68 8.40
C ALA A 176 -4.40 9.93 8.07
N ALA A 177 -5.20 9.56 9.08
CA ALA A 177 -6.36 8.68 8.97
C ALA A 177 -6.03 7.32 8.31
N LEU A 178 -4.87 6.76 8.67
CA LEU A 178 -4.45 5.41 8.35
C LEU A 178 -4.55 4.52 9.59
N GLN A 179 -4.59 3.20 9.40
CA GLN A 179 -4.62 2.20 10.46
C GLN A 179 -3.32 1.39 10.42
N PRO A 180 -2.45 1.50 11.43
CA PRO A 180 -1.22 0.73 11.47
C PRO A 180 -1.55 -0.73 11.73
N ILE A 181 -1.26 -1.61 10.76
CA ILE A 181 -1.38 -3.05 10.95
C ILE A 181 -0.08 -3.64 11.49
N ALA A 182 1.07 -3.08 11.09
CA ALA A 182 2.35 -3.44 11.67
C ALA A 182 3.44 -2.36 11.58
N LEU A 183 4.37 -2.39 12.54
CA LEU A 183 5.68 -1.77 12.44
C LEU A 183 6.72 -2.88 12.32
N ILE A 184 7.68 -2.74 11.42
CA ILE A 184 8.77 -3.70 11.22
C ILE A 184 10.10 -2.95 11.17
N ASN A 185 11.18 -3.56 11.67
CA ASN A 185 12.49 -2.93 11.57
C ASN A 185 13.03 -2.99 10.14
N ASP A 186 13.74 -1.95 9.70
CA ASP A 186 14.27 -1.81 8.32
C ASP A 186 15.04 -3.06 7.87
N GLY A 187 16.01 -3.53 8.69
CA GLY A 187 16.79 -4.74 8.41
C GLY A 187 15.95 -6.02 8.37
N THR A 188 14.97 -6.14 9.25
CA THR A 188 14.05 -7.27 9.30
C THR A 188 13.12 -7.29 8.10
N ALA A 189 12.65 -6.14 7.62
CA ALA A 189 11.87 -6.05 6.40
C ALA A 189 12.68 -6.53 5.18
N VAL A 190 13.95 -6.12 5.08
CA VAL A 190 14.85 -6.65 4.03
C VAL A 190 15.04 -8.16 4.16
N ALA A 191 15.19 -8.70 5.37
CA ALA A 191 15.25 -10.15 5.60
C ALA A 191 13.96 -10.86 5.16
N VAL A 192 12.78 -10.28 5.42
CA VAL A 192 11.49 -10.80 4.93
C VAL A 192 11.46 -10.84 3.41
N ASN A 193 11.84 -9.75 2.72
CA ASN A 193 11.90 -9.74 1.26
C ASN A 193 12.88 -10.79 0.70
N TYR A 194 14.05 -10.88 1.32
CA TYR A 194 15.07 -11.87 0.97
C TYR A 194 14.55 -13.31 1.12
N ALA A 195 13.83 -13.58 2.21
CA ALA A 195 13.34 -14.91 2.54
C ALA A 195 12.13 -15.33 1.70
N MET A 196 11.25 -14.40 1.37
CA MET A 196 10.02 -14.64 0.59
C MET A 196 10.30 -14.97 -0.88
N THR A 197 11.46 -14.55 -1.39
CA THR A 197 11.91 -14.81 -2.76
C THR A 197 12.79 -16.06 -2.88
N ARG A 198 13.01 -16.79 -1.77
CA ARG A 198 13.95 -17.93 -1.70
C ARG A 198 13.39 -19.11 -0.92
N SER A 199 14.12 -20.24 -0.99
CA SER A 199 13.86 -21.46 -0.22
C SER A 199 15.01 -21.70 0.75
N PHE A 200 14.68 -22.22 1.94
CA PHE A 200 15.62 -22.53 3.00
C PHE A 200 15.38 -23.95 3.49
N ASP A 201 16.41 -24.56 4.05
CA ASP A 201 16.31 -25.86 4.73
C ASP A 201 15.97 -25.67 6.21
N SER A 202 15.84 -26.77 6.94
CA SER A 202 15.61 -26.74 8.40
C SER A 202 16.83 -26.29 9.21
N THR A 203 18.02 -26.31 8.62
CA THR A 203 19.23 -25.78 9.27
C THR A 203 19.26 -24.26 9.08
N PRO A 204 19.32 -23.47 10.16
CA PRO A 204 19.35 -22.02 10.03
C PRO A 204 20.59 -21.53 9.28
N ALA A 205 20.37 -20.68 8.27
CA ALA A 205 21.41 -19.92 7.59
C ALA A 205 21.51 -18.52 8.22
N SER A 206 22.72 -18.05 8.47
CA SER A 206 23.00 -16.81 9.19
C SER A 206 23.38 -15.68 8.24
N TYR A 207 22.71 -14.55 8.35
CA TYR A 207 22.96 -13.37 7.53
C TYR A 207 23.11 -12.12 8.39
N VAL A 208 23.90 -11.17 7.91
CA VAL A 208 23.89 -9.79 8.44
C VAL A 208 23.27 -8.89 7.40
N ILE A 209 22.15 -8.26 7.75
CA ILE A 209 21.57 -7.19 6.94
C ILE A 209 22.26 -5.90 7.36
N TYR A 210 23.07 -5.31 6.48
CA TYR A 210 23.78 -4.06 6.72
C TYR A 210 23.14 -2.93 5.93
N ASP A 211 22.55 -1.98 6.65
CA ASP A 211 21.92 -0.78 6.08
C ASP A 211 22.80 0.45 6.31
N ALA A 212 23.28 1.03 5.22
CA ALA A 212 23.89 2.35 5.22
C ALA A 212 22.91 3.37 4.61
N GLY A 213 22.16 4.02 5.50
CA GLY A 213 21.10 4.96 5.15
C GLY A 213 21.56 6.42 5.06
N ALA A 214 20.59 7.31 4.94
CA ALA A 214 20.85 8.75 4.86
C ALA A 214 21.24 9.38 6.20
N SER A 215 20.66 8.95 7.32
CA SER A 215 20.94 9.55 8.65
C SER A 215 21.64 8.61 9.62
N SER A 216 21.69 7.31 9.34
CA SER A 216 22.19 6.29 10.26
C SER A 216 22.76 5.07 9.52
N LEU A 217 23.52 4.27 10.25
CA LEU A 217 23.99 2.94 9.87
C LEU A 217 23.35 1.88 10.80
N SER A 218 23.05 0.68 10.29
CA SER A 218 22.65 -0.44 11.14
C SER A 218 23.10 -1.79 10.59
N ALA A 219 23.25 -2.77 11.48
CA ALA A 219 23.52 -4.15 11.15
C ALA A 219 22.62 -5.07 11.99
N THR A 220 21.78 -5.86 11.32
CA THR A 220 20.86 -6.83 11.94
C THR A 220 21.33 -8.24 11.63
N PHE A 221 21.67 -9.02 12.66
CA PHE A 221 22.02 -10.42 12.52
C PHE A 221 20.74 -11.27 12.54
N VAL A 222 20.51 -12.03 11.47
CA VAL A 222 19.31 -12.86 11.29
C VAL A 222 19.67 -14.31 10.99
N GLU A 223 18.90 -15.24 11.53
CA GLU A 223 18.93 -16.64 11.16
C GLU A 223 17.63 -17.00 10.43
N ILE A 224 17.75 -17.58 9.24
CA ILE A 224 16.60 -17.94 8.39
C ILE A 224 16.59 -19.44 8.16
N SER A 225 15.45 -20.08 8.41
CA SER A 225 15.24 -21.51 8.19
C SER A 225 13.83 -21.77 7.64
N SER A 226 13.52 -23.02 7.30
CA SER A 226 12.16 -23.42 7.00
C SER A 226 11.83 -24.78 7.60
N HIS A 227 10.68 -24.84 8.28
CA HIS A 227 10.20 -26.03 8.98
C HIS A 227 8.90 -26.53 8.33
N SER A 228 8.78 -27.84 8.13
CA SER A 228 7.52 -28.43 7.67
C SER A 228 6.50 -28.43 8.81
N PRO A 229 5.24 -28.01 8.56
CA PRO A 229 4.22 -28.03 9.60
C PRO A 229 3.94 -29.48 10.07
N PRO A 230 3.57 -29.69 11.35
CA PRO A 230 3.14 -31.01 11.81
C PRO A 230 1.97 -31.51 10.96
N LYS A 231 1.99 -32.79 10.57
CA LYS A 231 0.98 -33.42 9.68
C LYS A 231 -0.44 -33.22 10.23
N LYS A 232 -1.16 -32.20 9.76
CA LYS A 232 -2.60 -32.06 10.01
C LYS A 232 -3.37 -32.95 9.03
N ARG A 233 -4.43 -33.63 9.51
CA ARG A 233 -5.32 -34.48 8.69
C ARG A 233 -5.98 -33.70 7.54
N PHE A 234 -6.17 -32.39 7.71
CA PHE A 234 -6.60 -31.44 6.69
C PHE A 234 -5.79 -30.15 6.85
N GLY A 235 -4.86 -29.87 5.93
CA GLY A 235 -4.00 -28.68 5.97
C GLY A 235 -2.99 -28.64 4.82
N SER A 236 -2.56 -27.43 4.44
CA SER A 236 -1.51 -27.20 3.44
C SER A 236 -0.19 -27.83 3.87
N LYS A 237 0.51 -28.49 2.92
CA LYS A 237 1.87 -29.05 3.11
C LYS A 237 2.98 -27.99 2.99
N GLN A 238 2.65 -26.70 2.93
CA GLN A 238 3.65 -25.65 2.74
C GLN A 238 4.53 -25.50 3.97
N ASN A 239 5.85 -25.49 3.76
CA ASN A 239 6.82 -25.16 4.80
C ASN A 239 6.61 -23.73 5.29
N THR A 240 6.74 -23.52 6.59
CA THR A 240 6.79 -22.18 7.18
C THR A 240 8.23 -21.71 7.17
N THR A 241 8.48 -20.54 6.59
CA THR A 241 9.78 -19.87 6.69
C THR A 241 9.83 -19.11 8.01
N GLU A 242 10.92 -19.29 8.74
CA GLU A 242 11.14 -18.71 10.06
C GLU A 242 12.34 -17.76 9.97
N ILE A 243 12.15 -16.53 10.41
CA ILE A 243 13.18 -15.49 10.47
C ILE A 243 13.35 -15.11 11.93
N ASN A 244 14.53 -15.40 12.48
CA ASN A 244 14.91 -15.10 13.85
C ASN A 244 15.94 -13.99 13.86
N VAL A 245 15.57 -12.81 14.32
CA VAL A 245 16.53 -11.73 14.60
C VAL A 245 17.22 -12.06 15.91
N ILE A 246 18.55 -12.16 15.88
CA ILE A 246 19.36 -12.55 17.05
C ILE A 246 19.87 -11.31 17.79
N GLY A 247 20.18 -10.25 17.05
CA GLY A 247 20.66 -9.00 17.61
C GLY A 247 20.81 -7.93 16.54
N THR A 248 20.90 -6.68 16.99
CA THR A 248 21.11 -5.52 16.12
C THR A 248 22.12 -4.56 16.75
N ALA A 249 22.93 -3.93 15.92
CA ALA A 249 23.76 -2.79 16.31
C ALA A 249 23.59 -1.66 15.29
N TYR A 250 23.93 -0.44 15.68
CA TYR A 250 23.65 0.74 14.88
C TYR A 250 24.58 1.90 15.24
N ASP A 251 24.64 2.87 14.34
CA ASP A 251 25.21 4.20 14.58
C ASP A 251 24.22 5.22 14.00
N ASP A 252 23.48 5.91 14.87
CA ASP A 252 22.44 6.85 14.48
C ASP A 252 22.95 8.29 14.32
N SER A 253 24.25 8.53 14.55
CA SER A 253 24.86 9.86 14.52
C SER A 253 25.69 10.13 13.25
N VAL A 254 25.71 9.20 12.29
CA VAL A 254 26.31 9.40 10.97
C VAL A 254 25.56 8.66 9.85
N GLY A 255 25.53 9.23 8.65
CA GLY A 255 24.97 8.63 7.45
C GLY A 255 25.29 9.45 6.20
N GLY A 256 24.56 9.19 5.12
CA GLY A 256 24.72 9.89 3.85
C GLY A 256 24.51 11.41 3.87
N VAL A 257 23.80 11.96 4.86
CA VAL A 257 23.53 13.41 4.99
C VAL A 257 24.73 14.17 5.58
N ASP A 258 25.54 13.54 6.44
CA ASP A 258 26.77 14.16 6.95
C ASP A 258 27.83 14.24 5.85
N LEU A 259 27.79 13.28 4.92
CA LEU A 259 28.59 13.33 3.71
C LEU A 259 28.20 14.51 2.81
N ASP A 260 26.90 14.80 2.69
CA ASP A 260 26.41 15.97 1.97
C ASP A 260 26.85 17.26 2.66
N HIS A 261 26.80 17.30 3.98
CA HIS A 261 27.29 18.42 4.78
C HIS A 261 28.79 18.67 4.57
N ARG A 262 29.65 17.63 4.64
CA ARG A 262 31.09 17.77 4.38
C ARG A 262 31.38 18.23 2.95
N LEU A 263 30.60 17.76 1.97
CA LEU A 263 30.72 18.22 0.58
C LEU A 263 30.27 19.66 0.41
N ARG A 264 29.20 20.10 1.09
CA ARG A 264 28.79 21.51 1.10
C ARG A 264 29.93 22.41 1.54
N ASP A 265 30.66 22.04 2.59
CA ASP A 265 31.80 22.83 3.09
C ASP A 265 32.93 22.90 2.06
N ILE A 266 33.27 21.79 1.39
CA ILE A 266 34.23 21.78 0.27
C ILE A 266 33.79 22.74 -0.85
N LEU A 267 32.50 22.70 -1.23
CA LEU A 267 31.97 23.55 -2.27
C LEU A 267 31.95 25.04 -1.85
N ALA A 268 31.65 25.32 -0.59
CA ALA A 268 31.68 26.67 -0.02
C ALA A 268 33.10 27.24 -0.02
N ASP A 269 34.10 26.49 0.44
CA ASP A 269 35.51 26.89 0.41
C ASP A 269 35.98 27.16 -1.03
N ALA A 270 35.54 26.34 -2.00
CA ALA A 270 35.88 26.55 -3.40
C ALA A 270 35.24 27.81 -3.98
N PHE A 271 33.99 28.13 -3.62
CA PHE A 271 33.31 29.36 -4.05
C PHE A 271 34.00 30.61 -3.49
N GLU A 272 34.39 30.58 -2.22
CA GLU A 272 35.15 31.64 -1.57
C GLU A 272 36.48 31.91 -2.29
N GLN A 273 37.22 30.86 -2.64
CA GLN A 273 38.47 30.97 -3.37
C GLN A 273 38.25 31.46 -4.81
N GLN A 274 37.20 30.99 -5.49
CA GLN A 274 36.90 31.36 -6.88
C GLN A 274 36.62 32.86 -7.02
N HIS A 275 35.93 33.47 -6.04
CA HIS A 275 35.47 34.85 -6.11
C HIS A 275 36.10 35.80 -5.09
N ASN A 276 37.05 35.32 -4.28
CA ASN A 276 37.71 36.07 -3.19
C ASN A 276 36.71 36.65 -2.16
N LEU A 277 35.74 35.84 -1.75
CA LEU A 277 34.74 36.22 -0.74
C LEU A 277 35.23 35.89 0.68
N ASP A 278 34.73 36.63 1.68
CA ASP A 278 34.85 36.23 3.08
C ASP A 278 33.72 35.25 3.47
N GLN A 279 33.68 34.75 4.72
CA GLN A 279 32.67 33.76 5.12
C GLN A 279 31.27 34.33 5.39
N SER A 280 31.06 35.65 5.28
CA SER A 280 29.78 36.28 5.64
C SER A 280 28.60 35.84 4.76
N TRP A 281 28.85 35.47 3.50
CA TRP A 281 27.81 35.00 2.58
C TRP A 281 27.24 33.63 2.98
N ARG A 282 27.95 32.84 3.81
CA ARG A 282 27.44 31.55 4.31
C ARG A 282 26.18 31.71 5.16
N GLY A 283 25.94 32.91 5.70
CA GLY A 283 24.68 33.25 6.39
C GLY A 283 23.48 33.43 5.45
N ASN A 284 23.67 33.46 4.13
CA ASN A 284 22.58 33.51 3.17
C ASN A 284 21.92 32.14 3.04
N ALA A 285 20.75 32.00 3.66
CA ALA A 285 19.98 30.74 3.70
C ALA A 285 19.78 30.09 2.32
N ARG A 286 19.50 30.89 1.27
CA ARG A 286 19.27 30.38 -0.09
C ARG A 286 20.56 29.85 -0.72
N ALA A 287 21.65 30.60 -0.63
CA ALA A 287 22.95 30.16 -1.14
C ALA A 287 23.43 28.89 -0.43
N TRP A 288 23.30 28.87 0.90
CA TRP A 288 23.70 27.75 1.73
C TRP A 288 22.92 26.46 1.40
N ASN A 289 21.60 26.58 1.20
CA ASN A 289 20.77 25.45 0.78
C ASN A 289 21.08 24.98 -0.65
N LYS A 290 21.28 25.90 -1.60
CA LYS A 290 21.67 25.55 -2.98
C LYS A 290 22.95 24.69 -3.00
N LEU A 291 23.93 25.02 -2.17
CA LEU A 291 25.16 24.22 -2.04
C LEU A 291 24.91 22.84 -1.44
N LEU A 292 24.01 22.71 -0.46
CA LEU A 292 23.67 21.41 0.12
C LEU A 292 22.98 20.49 -0.91
N VAL A 293 22.04 21.04 -1.69
CA VAL A 293 21.38 20.31 -2.79
C VAL A 293 22.39 19.88 -3.85
N GLU A 294 23.32 20.77 -4.22
CA GLU A 294 24.37 20.45 -5.19
C GLU A 294 25.39 19.44 -4.64
N ALA A 295 25.74 19.53 -3.35
CA ALA A 295 26.61 18.57 -2.67
C ALA A 295 26.03 17.14 -2.73
N ASN A 296 24.73 16.99 -2.53
CA ASN A 296 24.05 15.70 -2.68
C ASN A 296 24.13 15.17 -4.11
N ARG A 297 23.94 16.03 -5.12
CA ARG A 297 24.12 15.65 -6.54
C ARG A 297 25.56 15.21 -6.83
N VAL A 298 26.53 15.98 -6.36
CA VAL A 298 27.96 15.68 -6.49
C VAL A 298 28.31 14.35 -5.83
N LYS A 299 27.83 14.09 -4.60
CA LYS A 299 28.02 12.81 -3.89
C LYS A 299 27.55 11.61 -4.72
N HIS A 300 26.35 11.71 -5.31
CA HIS A 300 25.81 10.65 -6.16
C HIS A 300 26.70 10.40 -7.38
N ILE A 301 27.17 11.45 -8.06
CA ILE A 301 28.06 11.31 -9.23
C ILE A 301 29.42 10.71 -8.84
N LEU A 302 30.00 11.14 -7.72
CA LEU A 302 31.27 10.62 -7.19
C LEU A 302 31.21 9.15 -6.78
N SER A 303 30.01 8.62 -6.54
CA SER A 303 29.82 7.20 -6.26
C SER A 303 30.09 6.33 -7.49
N ALA A 304 29.92 6.86 -8.70
CA ALA A 304 30.26 6.19 -9.96
C ALA A 304 31.58 6.70 -10.57
N ASN A 305 31.85 8.01 -10.50
CA ASN A 305 32.95 8.68 -11.18
C ASN A 305 34.05 9.13 -10.20
N SER A 306 35.30 9.20 -10.67
CA SER A 306 36.43 9.67 -9.85
C SER A 306 36.40 11.18 -9.57
N GLU A 307 35.67 11.93 -10.37
CA GLU A 307 35.50 13.38 -10.26
C GLU A 307 34.09 13.79 -10.69
N SER A 308 33.66 14.97 -10.26
CA SER A 308 32.39 15.58 -10.64
C SER A 308 32.55 17.10 -10.72
N GLN A 309 31.86 17.73 -11.67
CA GLN A 309 31.74 19.17 -11.75
C GLN A 309 30.50 19.62 -10.98
N ALA A 310 30.70 20.52 -10.02
CA ALA A 310 29.66 21.26 -9.33
C ALA A 310 29.39 22.57 -10.07
N THR A 311 28.12 22.88 -10.36
CA THR A 311 27.72 24.10 -11.06
C THR A 311 26.43 24.68 -10.46
N ILE A 312 26.46 25.95 -10.06
CA ILE A 312 25.28 26.67 -9.57
C ILE A 312 25.26 28.07 -10.17
N GLU A 313 24.19 28.41 -10.89
CA GLU A 313 23.97 29.75 -11.43
C GLU A 313 23.47 30.70 -10.33
N GLY A 314 24.03 31.92 -10.31
CA GLY A 314 23.68 32.96 -9.34
C GLY A 314 23.63 32.44 -7.91
N LEU A 315 24.74 31.84 -7.44
CA LEU A 315 24.80 31.25 -6.10
C LEU A 315 24.62 32.33 -5.02
N HIS A 316 25.36 33.44 -5.16
CA HIS A 316 25.30 34.60 -4.28
C HIS A 316 25.66 35.87 -5.07
N ASP A 317 24.90 36.95 -4.90
CA ASP A 317 25.12 38.24 -5.57
C ASP A 317 25.35 38.15 -7.09
N GLU A 318 24.55 37.34 -7.78
CA GLU A 318 24.64 37.05 -9.23
C GLU A 318 25.98 36.39 -9.66
N LEU A 319 26.81 35.94 -8.71
CA LEU A 319 28.02 35.20 -9.00
C LEU A 319 27.72 33.72 -9.23
N ASP A 320 28.15 33.22 -10.39
CA ASP A 320 28.06 31.81 -10.74
C ASP A 320 29.17 30.99 -10.05
N PHE A 321 28.83 29.79 -9.60
CA PHE A 321 29.79 28.85 -9.02
C PHE A 321 30.07 27.71 -9.99
N LYS A 322 31.35 27.39 -10.19
CA LYS A 322 31.78 26.23 -10.96
C LYS A 322 33.09 25.68 -10.41
N SER A 323 33.07 24.46 -9.90
CA SER A 323 34.25 23.80 -9.34
C SER A 323 34.26 22.30 -9.67
N THR A 324 35.45 21.71 -9.75
CA THR A 324 35.60 20.25 -9.88
C THR A 324 35.98 19.69 -8.52
N VAL A 325 35.26 18.65 -8.08
CA VAL A 325 35.53 17.91 -6.85
C VAL A 325 35.96 16.50 -7.21
N SER A 326 37.05 16.01 -6.63
CA SER A 326 37.51 14.64 -6.81
C SER A 326 37.05 13.72 -5.67
N ARG A 327 36.92 12.43 -5.95
CA ARG A 327 36.62 11.40 -4.95
C ARG A 327 37.72 11.32 -3.88
N GLU A 328 38.97 11.61 -4.24
CA GLU A 328 40.10 11.62 -3.31
C GLU A 328 40.02 12.78 -2.32
N GLN A 329 39.71 13.98 -2.80
CA GLN A 329 39.47 15.15 -1.95
C GLN A 329 38.29 14.89 -1.00
N PHE A 330 37.19 14.34 -1.53
CA PHE A 330 36.04 14.00 -0.71
C PHE A 330 36.37 12.93 0.34
N LYS A 331 37.12 11.89 -0.02
CA LYS A 331 37.57 10.84 0.92
C LYS A 331 38.40 11.42 2.06
N ALA A 332 39.30 12.35 1.77
CA ALA A 332 40.11 13.01 2.81
C ALA A 332 39.25 13.81 3.81
N ALA A 333 38.16 14.43 3.34
CA ALA A 333 37.27 15.22 4.19
C ALA A 333 36.35 14.41 5.13
N ILE A 334 36.36 13.07 4.99
CA ILE A 334 35.50 12.15 5.77
C ILE A 334 36.30 11.02 6.43
N GLU A 335 37.61 11.20 6.55
CA GLU A 335 38.53 10.21 7.13
C GLU A 335 38.17 9.88 8.59
N ASP A 336 37.64 10.87 9.33
CA ASP A 336 37.15 10.73 10.70
C ASP A 336 35.98 9.73 10.83
N TYR A 337 35.22 9.51 9.76
CA TYR A 337 34.12 8.54 9.74
C TYR A 337 34.56 7.13 9.32
N GLN A 338 35.79 6.94 8.85
CA GLN A 338 36.21 5.72 8.17
C GLN A 338 35.94 4.44 8.99
N MET A 339 36.26 4.45 10.28
CA MET A 339 36.06 3.29 11.16
C MET A 339 34.59 3.04 11.53
N ARG A 340 33.73 4.06 11.39
CA ARG A 340 32.31 3.98 11.74
C ARG A 340 31.51 3.17 10.73
N TRP A 341 31.95 3.15 9.47
CA TRP A 341 31.24 2.44 8.39
C TRP A 341 31.06 0.95 8.68
N SER A 342 32.07 0.24 9.19
CA SER A 342 31.97 -1.19 9.53
C SER A 342 31.59 -1.47 11.00
N ALA A 343 31.50 -0.42 11.84
CA ALA A 343 31.32 -0.58 13.28
C ALA A 343 30.03 -1.35 13.65
N PRO A 344 28.85 -1.08 13.05
CA PRO A 344 27.64 -1.84 13.37
C PRO A 344 27.79 -3.35 13.12
N ILE A 345 28.51 -3.77 12.07
CA ILE A 345 28.73 -5.19 11.78
C ILE A 345 29.62 -5.81 12.86
N SER A 346 30.71 -5.13 13.22
CA SER A 346 31.60 -5.62 14.27
C SER A 346 30.88 -5.75 15.62
N GLU A 347 30.04 -4.78 15.96
CA GLU A 347 29.32 -4.74 17.22
C GLU A 347 28.22 -5.81 17.29
N VAL A 348 27.42 -6.00 16.23
CA VAL A 348 26.36 -7.03 16.25
C VAL A 348 26.94 -8.44 16.35
N LEU A 349 28.09 -8.70 15.72
CA LEU A 349 28.80 -9.98 15.84
C LEU A 349 29.30 -10.20 17.28
N ALA A 350 29.89 -9.17 17.90
CA ALA A 350 30.32 -9.24 19.29
C ALA A 350 29.14 -9.48 20.26
N LYS A 351 28.05 -8.74 20.11
CA LYS A 351 26.84 -8.84 20.94
C LYS A 351 26.18 -10.22 20.84
N THR A 352 26.14 -10.80 19.65
CA THR A 352 25.54 -12.12 19.40
C THR A 352 26.50 -13.29 19.68
N GLY A 353 27.76 -13.00 20.01
CA GLY A 353 28.80 -14.01 20.22
C GLY A 353 29.12 -14.82 18.95
N ARG A 354 28.88 -14.25 17.76
CA ARG A 354 29.08 -14.90 16.47
C ARG A 354 30.34 -14.36 15.78
N GLY A 355 31.05 -15.24 15.07
CA GLY A 355 32.18 -14.85 14.23
C GLY A 355 31.74 -14.65 12.78
N ILE A 356 32.47 -13.81 12.03
CA ILE A 356 32.19 -13.56 10.61
C ILE A 356 32.26 -14.84 9.76
N ASP A 357 33.09 -15.80 10.14
CA ASP A 357 33.20 -17.10 9.46
C ASP A 357 31.88 -17.89 9.48
N GLY A 358 31.07 -17.70 10.53
CA GLY A 358 29.75 -18.32 10.69
C GLY A 358 28.60 -17.55 10.04
N VAL A 359 28.88 -16.44 9.35
CA VAL A 359 27.90 -15.69 8.56
C VAL A 359 27.93 -16.18 7.11
N ASP A 360 26.80 -16.57 6.56
CA ASP A 360 26.70 -17.00 5.16
C ASP A 360 26.86 -15.83 4.20
N ALA A 361 26.21 -14.69 4.48
CA ALA A 361 26.40 -13.46 3.73
C ALA A 361 26.06 -12.18 4.51
N VAL A 362 26.74 -11.10 4.15
CA VAL A 362 26.43 -9.72 4.54
C VAL A 362 25.68 -9.05 3.39
N ILE A 363 24.39 -8.83 3.58
CA ILE A 363 23.48 -8.26 2.57
C ILE A 363 23.50 -6.74 2.70
N LEU A 364 23.97 -6.04 1.67
CA LEU A 364 24.04 -4.58 1.65
C LEU A 364 22.68 -3.98 1.23
N THR A 365 22.21 -3.01 2.00
CA THR A 365 21.01 -2.22 1.70
C THR A 365 21.24 -0.73 2.06
N GLY A 366 20.31 0.14 1.66
CA GLY A 366 20.39 1.57 1.91
C GLY A 366 21.20 2.34 0.87
N GLY A 367 20.82 3.60 0.64
CA GLY A 367 21.37 4.43 -0.43
C GLY A 367 22.88 4.66 -0.32
N ALA A 368 23.39 4.88 0.90
CA ALA A 368 24.79 5.17 1.14
C ALA A 368 25.69 3.93 1.00
N SER A 369 25.13 2.72 1.03
CA SER A 369 25.90 1.48 0.78
C SER A 369 26.51 1.41 -0.63
N ARG A 370 26.10 2.29 -1.55
CA ARG A 370 26.67 2.42 -2.90
C ARG A 370 27.94 3.27 -2.95
N ILE A 371 28.24 4.01 -1.89
CA ILE A 371 29.38 4.92 -1.85
C ILE A 371 30.67 4.08 -1.74
N PRO A 372 31.65 4.25 -2.65
CA PRO A 372 32.84 3.39 -2.71
C PRO A 372 33.64 3.29 -1.41
N ILE A 373 33.78 4.38 -0.64
CA ILE A 373 34.52 4.35 0.63
C ILE A 373 33.84 3.43 1.65
N ILE A 374 32.51 3.50 1.77
CA ILE A 374 31.72 2.67 2.69
C ILE A 374 31.87 1.20 2.28
N GLN A 375 31.68 0.90 1.00
CA GLN A 375 31.86 -0.46 0.50
C GLN A 375 33.26 -1.00 0.73
N SER A 376 34.30 -0.18 0.55
CA SER A 376 35.68 -0.59 0.75
C SER A 376 35.97 -0.94 2.22
N GLN A 377 35.44 -0.15 3.17
CA GLN A 377 35.63 -0.43 4.59
C GLN A 377 34.87 -1.67 5.04
N VAL A 378 33.63 -1.83 4.58
CA VAL A 378 32.82 -3.02 4.88
C VAL A 378 33.51 -4.27 4.30
N ARG A 379 33.94 -4.26 3.04
CA ARG A 379 34.69 -5.36 2.41
C ARG A 379 35.99 -5.70 3.14
N ALA A 380 36.76 -4.68 3.52
CA ALA A 380 38.00 -4.87 4.26
C ALA A 380 37.77 -5.56 5.62
N PHE A 381 36.62 -5.33 6.25
CA PHE A 381 36.26 -5.96 7.52
C PHE A 381 35.70 -7.39 7.35
N VAL A 382 34.77 -7.60 6.43
CA VAL A 382 34.01 -8.87 6.33
C VAL A 382 34.55 -9.88 5.31
N GLY A 383 35.39 -9.42 4.38
CA GLY A 383 35.84 -10.22 3.24
C GLY A 383 34.92 -10.11 2.02
N ASP A 384 35.52 -10.09 0.83
CA ASP A 384 34.78 -9.93 -0.44
C ASP A 384 33.80 -11.09 -0.72
N ASP A 385 34.10 -12.29 -0.25
CA ASP A 385 33.28 -13.50 -0.43
C ASP A 385 31.97 -13.47 0.37
N LYS A 386 31.91 -12.68 1.45
CA LYS A 386 30.71 -12.53 2.28
C LYS A 386 29.75 -11.48 1.75
N ILE A 387 30.18 -10.56 0.89
CA ILE A 387 29.32 -9.47 0.43
C ILE A 387 28.25 -9.98 -0.54
N SER A 388 27.01 -9.61 -0.28
CA SER A 388 25.86 -9.93 -1.12
C SER A 388 25.07 -8.68 -1.50
N THR A 389 24.87 -8.49 -2.80
CA THR A 389 23.98 -7.45 -3.38
C THR A 389 22.75 -8.10 -4.01
N SER A 390 22.29 -9.19 -3.41
CA SER A 390 21.24 -10.06 -3.96
C SER A 390 19.81 -9.56 -3.73
N VAL A 391 19.68 -8.35 -3.18
CA VAL A 391 18.42 -7.62 -2.98
C VAL A 391 18.53 -6.24 -3.63
N ASN A 392 17.40 -5.66 -4.02
CA ASN A 392 17.35 -4.26 -4.43
C ASN A 392 17.42 -3.36 -3.19
N ALA A 393 18.58 -2.74 -2.96
CA ALA A 393 18.86 -1.90 -1.79
C ALA A 393 17.91 -0.70 -1.57
N ASP A 394 17.11 -0.31 -2.57
CA ASP A 394 16.11 0.75 -2.43
C ASP A 394 14.69 0.24 -2.16
N GLU A 395 14.38 -1.00 -2.55
CA GLU A 395 12.99 -1.51 -2.57
C GLU A 395 12.76 -2.70 -1.64
N SER A 396 13.82 -3.40 -1.22
CA SER A 396 13.68 -4.61 -0.41
C SER A 396 12.99 -4.36 0.93
N ALA A 397 13.22 -3.20 1.55
CA ALA A 397 12.58 -2.84 2.81
C ALA A 397 11.06 -2.66 2.63
N VAL A 398 10.63 -1.83 1.67
CA VAL A 398 9.20 -1.57 1.44
C VAL A 398 8.45 -2.83 0.96
N LEU A 399 9.06 -3.62 0.07
CA LEU A 399 8.46 -4.88 -0.40
C LEU A 399 8.38 -5.92 0.71
N GLY A 400 9.40 -5.96 1.58
CA GLY A 400 9.41 -6.80 2.77
C GLY A 400 8.32 -6.43 3.77
N ALA A 401 8.12 -5.13 4.01
CA ALA A 401 7.02 -4.62 4.82
C ALA A 401 5.66 -5.00 4.25
N ALA A 402 5.48 -4.92 2.93
CA ALA A 402 4.25 -5.36 2.27
C ALA A 402 3.99 -6.86 2.48
N PHE A 403 5.01 -7.72 2.29
CA PHE A 403 4.90 -9.15 2.57
C PHE A 403 4.56 -9.44 4.03
N TYR A 404 5.19 -8.72 4.96
CA TYR A 404 4.92 -8.85 6.39
C TYR A 404 3.48 -8.42 6.72
N GLY A 405 3.03 -7.28 6.23
CA GLY A 405 1.64 -6.80 6.38
C GLY A 405 0.61 -7.78 5.88
N ALA A 406 0.87 -8.37 4.72
CA ALA A 406 0.00 -9.36 4.12
C ALA A 406 -0.20 -10.61 4.99
N THR A 407 0.72 -10.93 5.92
CA THR A 407 0.54 -12.04 6.88
C THR A 407 -0.55 -11.80 7.91
N PHE A 408 -0.90 -10.52 8.18
CA PHE A 408 -1.93 -10.14 9.14
C PHE A 408 -3.34 -10.09 8.51
N SER A 409 -3.43 -10.04 7.18
CA SER A 409 -4.70 -9.94 6.47
C SER A 409 -5.13 -11.29 5.88
N LYS A 410 -6.39 -11.65 6.12
CA LYS A 410 -7.01 -12.87 5.57
C LYS A 410 -7.32 -12.77 4.08
N SER A 411 -7.24 -11.56 3.51
CA SER A 411 -7.52 -11.29 2.11
C SER A 411 -6.38 -11.75 1.18
N PHE A 412 -5.17 -11.90 1.72
CA PHE A 412 -4.00 -12.33 0.95
C PHE A 412 -3.62 -13.77 1.27
N ARG A 413 -3.17 -14.51 0.25
CA ARG A 413 -2.56 -15.84 0.43
C ARG A 413 -1.06 -15.72 0.21
N THR A 414 -0.30 -15.56 1.29
CA THR A 414 1.17 -15.50 1.26
C THR A 414 1.79 -16.84 1.65
N LYS A 415 3.08 -17.02 1.31
CA LYS A 415 3.89 -18.12 1.86
C LYS A 415 3.89 -17.99 3.39
N PRO A 416 3.62 -19.06 4.16
CA PRO A 416 3.63 -18.98 5.61
C PRO A 416 4.99 -18.49 6.12
N LEU A 417 4.95 -17.44 6.94
CA LEU A 417 6.12 -16.74 7.46
C LEU A 417 5.93 -16.52 8.96
N THR A 418 7.00 -16.71 9.73
CA THR A 418 7.07 -16.32 11.14
C THR A 418 8.31 -15.48 11.35
N VAL A 419 8.15 -14.33 12.00
CA VAL A 419 9.23 -13.39 12.30
C VAL A 419 9.31 -13.25 13.81
N HIS A 420 10.47 -13.55 14.37
CA HIS A 420 10.79 -13.31 15.76
C HIS A 420 11.80 -12.15 15.82
N GLU A 421 11.37 -11.06 16.44
CA GLU A 421 12.25 -9.91 16.66
C GLU A 421 13.05 -10.04 17.94
N ALA A 422 14.13 -9.27 18.05
CA ALA A 422 14.93 -9.15 19.26
C ALA A 422 14.79 -7.74 19.87
N SER A 423 14.72 -7.66 21.20
CA SER A 423 14.79 -6.39 21.90
C SER A 423 16.13 -5.71 21.64
N VAL A 424 16.09 -4.44 21.23
CA VAL A 424 17.28 -3.61 21.04
C VAL A 424 17.78 -3.04 22.37
N TYR A 425 16.90 -2.98 23.38
CA TYR A 425 17.21 -2.35 24.66
C TYR A 425 16.91 -3.27 25.84
N SER A 426 17.75 -3.20 26.86
CA SER A 426 17.52 -3.79 28.18
C SER A 426 16.70 -2.84 29.06
N MET A 427 15.72 -3.37 29.79
CA MET A 427 14.85 -2.57 30.66
C MET A 427 14.67 -3.21 32.03
N GLU A 428 14.48 -2.36 33.03
CA GLU A 428 14.21 -2.74 34.41
C GLU A 428 13.07 -1.91 35.01
N GLY A 429 12.43 -2.46 36.04
CA GLY A 429 11.45 -1.77 36.86
C GLY A 429 11.98 -1.50 38.26
N VAL A 430 11.89 -0.25 38.72
CA VAL A 430 12.38 0.17 40.05
C VAL A 430 11.22 0.71 40.88
N GLY A 431 10.95 0.11 42.04
CA GLY A 431 9.94 0.60 42.97
C GLY A 431 10.47 1.74 43.83
N MET A 432 10.03 2.97 43.58
CA MET A 432 10.60 4.20 44.18
C MET A 432 10.57 4.18 45.73
N ASP A 433 9.54 3.59 46.31
CA ASP A 433 9.34 3.53 47.76
C ASP A 433 9.60 2.14 48.36
N VAL A 434 10.13 1.21 47.55
CA VAL A 434 10.13 -0.23 47.84
C VAL A 434 11.53 -0.83 47.81
N SER A 435 12.31 -0.58 46.75
CA SER A 435 13.65 -1.15 46.61
C SER A 435 14.56 -0.23 45.79
N GLU A 436 15.80 -0.05 46.25
CA GLU A 436 16.83 0.64 45.46
C GLU A 436 17.35 -0.22 44.29
N HIS A 437 17.19 -1.54 44.38
CA HIS A 437 17.56 -2.48 43.31
C HIS A 437 16.38 -2.70 42.36
N GLY A 438 16.64 -2.55 41.06
CA GLY A 438 15.67 -2.77 39.99
C GLY A 438 15.45 -4.25 39.67
N THR A 439 14.23 -4.58 39.25
CA THR A 439 13.89 -5.88 38.67
C THR A 439 14.13 -5.81 37.17
N LEU A 440 15.12 -6.57 36.68
CA LEU A 440 15.35 -6.71 35.25
C LEU A 440 14.11 -7.32 34.58
N LEU A 441 13.54 -6.59 33.63
CA LEU A 441 12.39 -7.06 32.84
C LEU A 441 12.89 -7.88 31.67
N TRP A 442 13.78 -7.33 30.85
CA TRP A 442 14.41 -8.06 29.76
C TRP A 442 15.77 -7.47 29.42
N LYS A 443 16.58 -8.27 28.72
CA LYS A 443 17.86 -7.84 28.16
C LYS A 443 17.71 -7.55 26.67
N GLU A 444 18.62 -6.74 26.16
CA GLU A 444 18.94 -6.70 24.73
C GLU A 444 19.12 -8.13 24.20
N GLY A 445 18.56 -8.42 23.02
CA GLY A 445 18.52 -9.75 22.42
C GLY A 445 17.33 -10.63 22.84
N ALA A 446 16.52 -10.23 23.83
CA ALA A 446 15.33 -10.99 24.21
C ALA A 446 14.31 -11.06 23.06
N SER A 447 13.76 -12.24 22.77
CA SER A 447 12.79 -12.41 21.68
C SER A 447 11.46 -11.71 22.01
N LEU A 448 10.88 -11.03 21.01
CA LEU A 448 9.64 -10.26 21.14
C LEU A 448 8.43 -10.99 20.51
N PRO A 449 7.22 -10.85 21.10
CA PRO A 449 6.92 -10.09 22.32
C PRO A 449 7.39 -10.80 23.60
N THR A 450 7.69 -10.04 24.64
CA THR A 450 8.07 -10.56 25.96
C THR A 450 7.24 -9.89 27.06
N ASN A 451 6.82 -10.65 28.07
CA ASN A 451 6.04 -10.16 29.20
C ASN A 451 6.73 -10.56 30.51
N ASN A 452 6.95 -9.59 31.37
CA ASN A 452 7.65 -9.77 32.64
C ASN A 452 6.86 -9.14 33.77
N THR A 453 7.12 -9.62 34.98
CA THR A 453 6.37 -9.21 36.17
C THR A 453 7.30 -8.60 37.20
N ILE A 454 6.88 -7.46 37.74
CA ILE A 454 7.52 -6.83 38.89
C ILE A 454 6.71 -7.21 40.13
N SER A 455 7.34 -7.90 41.07
CA SER A 455 6.72 -8.24 42.36
C SER A 455 7.11 -7.24 43.43
N LEU A 456 6.12 -6.67 44.11
CA LEU A 456 6.27 -5.69 45.18
C LEU A 456 5.59 -6.17 46.47
N PRO A 457 5.94 -5.60 47.64
CA PRO A 457 5.18 -5.78 48.87
C PRO A 457 3.71 -5.38 48.69
N PRO A 458 2.79 -5.93 49.49
CA PRO A 458 1.35 -5.75 49.32
C PRO A 458 0.87 -4.39 49.85
N ARG A 459 1.23 -3.32 49.15
CA ARG A 459 0.79 -1.95 49.41
C ARG A 459 0.76 -1.15 48.11
N ASP A 460 0.05 -0.04 48.12
CA ASP A 460 0.09 0.95 47.04
C ASP A 460 1.55 1.38 46.79
N ALA A 461 1.92 1.50 45.51
CA ALA A 461 3.31 1.70 45.13
C ALA A 461 3.47 2.41 43.79
N THR A 462 4.59 3.12 43.66
CA THR A 462 5.06 3.73 42.41
C THR A 462 6.26 2.95 41.87
N VAL A 463 6.20 2.59 40.59
CA VAL A 463 7.29 1.92 39.87
C VAL A 463 7.69 2.73 38.66
N VAL A 464 8.99 2.92 38.45
CA VAL A 464 9.52 3.49 37.22
C VAL A 464 10.09 2.37 36.37
N VAL A 465 9.52 2.21 35.17
CA VAL A 465 10.08 1.36 34.11
C VAL A 465 11.09 2.21 33.33
N LYS A 466 12.32 1.72 33.23
CA LYS A 466 13.44 2.47 32.67
C LYS A 466 14.41 1.57 31.91
N TYR A 467 15.18 2.15 31.01
CA TYR A 467 16.35 1.52 30.40
C TYR A 467 17.43 1.25 31.45
N THR A 468 18.19 0.17 31.30
CA THR A 468 19.38 -0.05 32.12
C THR A 468 20.47 0.97 31.76
N ALA A 469 21.40 1.24 32.68
CA ALA A 469 22.39 2.30 32.53
C ALA A 469 23.30 2.15 31.29
N ASP A 470 23.51 0.92 30.82
CA ASP A 470 24.31 0.55 29.65
C ASP A 470 23.50 0.42 28.36
N SER A 471 22.19 0.66 28.41
CA SER A 471 21.26 0.43 27.30
C SER A 471 20.30 1.61 27.08
N ILE A 472 20.69 2.82 27.48
CA ILE A 472 19.91 4.03 27.25
C ILE A 472 20.01 4.40 25.75
N PRO A 473 18.89 4.59 25.03
CA PRO A 473 18.92 5.10 23.67
C PRO A 473 19.58 6.49 23.61
N HIS A 474 20.37 6.76 22.56
CA HIS A 474 21.25 7.94 22.43
C HIS A 474 20.58 9.29 22.77
N ASP A 475 19.35 9.52 22.29
CA ASP A 475 18.60 10.78 22.48
C ASP A 475 17.53 10.71 23.59
N GLN A 476 17.52 9.67 24.41
CA GLN A 476 16.44 9.41 25.35
C GLN A 476 16.93 9.41 26.80
N GLN A 477 15.99 9.63 27.72
CA GLN A 477 16.25 9.49 29.15
C GLN A 477 16.06 8.04 29.58
N ALA A 478 16.76 7.63 30.66
CA ALA A 478 16.61 6.28 31.20
C ALA A 478 15.15 5.96 31.53
N ALA A 479 14.45 6.87 32.21
CA ALA A 479 13.06 6.65 32.62
C ALA A 479 12.11 6.72 31.42
N TYR A 480 11.38 5.62 31.19
CA TYR A 480 10.40 5.52 30.11
C TYR A 480 8.98 5.84 30.62
N MET A 481 8.52 5.14 31.65
CA MET A 481 7.20 5.37 32.23
C MET A 481 7.18 5.15 33.75
N GLN A 482 6.30 5.90 34.41
CA GLN A 482 5.93 5.70 35.79
C GLN A 482 4.59 4.96 35.85
N LEU A 483 4.52 3.93 36.68
CA LEU A 483 3.35 3.12 36.97
C LEU A 483 2.92 3.38 38.41
N ASN A 484 1.66 3.70 38.63
CA ASN A 484 1.09 3.85 39.97
C ASN A 484 0.04 2.76 40.18
N VAL A 485 0.24 1.94 41.21
CA VAL A 485 -0.71 0.92 41.65
C VAL A 485 -1.41 1.38 42.91
N THR A 486 -2.74 1.35 42.88
CA THR A 486 -3.58 1.78 44.01
C THR A 486 -4.70 0.80 44.32
N GLY A 487 -5.22 0.84 45.55
CA GLY A 487 -6.37 0.06 45.99
C GLY A 487 -6.00 -1.27 46.65
N VAL A 488 -4.75 -1.43 47.08
CA VAL A 488 -4.26 -2.67 47.68
C VAL A 488 -4.94 -2.96 49.01
N ASP A 489 -5.12 -1.96 49.86
CA ASP A 489 -5.78 -2.11 51.16
C ASP A 489 -7.23 -2.61 51.03
N GLY A 490 -7.96 -2.09 50.03
CA GLY A 490 -9.31 -2.53 49.72
C GLY A 490 -9.34 -4.00 49.26
N ALA A 491 -8.41 -4.39 48.39
CA ALA A 491 -8.27 -5.76 47.93
C ALA A 491 -7.90 -6.73 49.05
N LEU A 492 -7.00 -6.33 49.97
CA LEU A 492 -6.64 -7.11 51.15
C LEU A 492 -7.84 -7.32 52.09
N ALA A 493 -8.65 -6.26 52.29
CA ALA A 493 -9.87 -6.34 53.09
C ALA A 493 -10.90 -7.29 52.46
N GLU A 494 -11.03 -7.28 51.13
CA GLU A 494 -11.92 -8.20 50.40
C GLU A 494 -11.50 -9.67 50.53
N MET A 495 -10.19 -9.95 50.55
CA MET A 495 -9.69 -11.33 50.75
C MET A 495 -9.91 -11.84 52.18
N ASN A 496 -10.15 -10.95 53.15
CA ASN A 496 -10.34 -11.25 54.57
C ASN A 496 -9.24 -12.17 55.14
N LEU A 497 -7.99 -11.91 54.75
CA LEU A 497 -6.81 -12.60 55.27
C LEU A 497 -6.38 -11.96 56.58
N SER A 498 -6.05 -12.77 57.59
CA SER A 498 -5.32 -12.27 58.74
C SER A 498 -3.90 -11.84 58.31
N TYR A 499 -3.31 -10.90 59.05
CA TYR A 499 -1.94 -10.43 58.81
C TYR A 499 -0.93 -11.60 58.81
N GLU A 500 -1.12 -12.59 59.69
CA GLU A 500 -0.26 -13.78 59.78
C GLU A 500 -0.44 -14.70 58.57
N GLU A 501 -1.66 -14.88 58.06
CA GLU A 501 -1.92 -15.64 56.83
C GLU A 501 -1.33 -14.96 55.60
N ALA A 502 -1.43 -13.62 55.51
CA ALA A 502 -0.85 -12.85 54.43
C ALA A 502 0.70 -12.89 54.47
N ALA A 503 1.31 -12.76 55.64
CA ALA A 503 2.75 -12.86 55.81
C ALA A 503 3.26 -14.30 55.54
N ALA A 504 2.52 -15.33 55.98
CA ALA A 504 2.88 -16.73 55.77
C ALA A 504 2.70 -17.19 54.32
N ALA A 505 1.72 -16.63 53.59
CA ALA A 505 1.46 -16.96 52.19
C ALA A 505 2.35 -16.17 51.20
N ASN A 506 3.14 -15.19 51.66
CA ASN A 506 3.96 -14.31 50.81
C ASN A 506 3.11 -13.49 49.81
N VAL A 507 2.16 -12.72 50.33
CA VAL A 507 1.30 -11.82 49.52
C VAL A 507 2.14 -10.74 48.84
N ARG A 508 1.86 -10.50 47.56
CA ARG A 508 2.59 -9.52 46.74
C ARG A 508 1.68 -8.83 45.74
N VAL A 509 2.13 -7.67 45.26
CA VAL A 509 1.55 -6.98 44.11
C VAL A 509 2.41 -7.33 42.90
N ASP A 510 1.81 -8.00 41.92
CA ASP A 510 2.45 -8.34 40.65
C ASP A 510 2.00 -7.35 39.58
N ILE A 511 2.96 -6.61 38.99
CA ILE A 511 2.72 -5.68 37.87
C ILE A 511 3.27 -6.31 36.59
N GLY A 512 2.39 -6.60 35.64
CA GLY A 512 2.77 -7.07 34.32
C GLY A 512 3.21 -5.93 33.41
N VAL A 513 4.34 -6.12 32.73
CA VAL A 513 4.89 -5.20 31.73
C VAL A 513 5.24 -6.01 30.49
N GLU A 514 4.67 -5.63 29.35
CA GLU A 514 4.87 -6.27 28.07
C GLU A 514 5.66 -5.38 27.11
N HIS A 515 6.59 -6.00 26.39
CA HIS A 515 7.21 -5.45 25.19
C HIS A 515 6.63 -6.14 23.97
N THR A 516 5.90 -5.38 23.16
CA THR A 516 5.13 -5.90 22.02
C THR A 516 6.01 -6.15 20.79
N SER A 517 5.46 -6.82 19.78
CA SER A 517 6.10 -6.95 18.45
C SER A 517 6.25 -5.62 17.71
N PHE A 518 5.54 -4.57 18.12
CA PHE A 518 5.76 -3.20 17.64
C PHE A 518 6.91 -2.50 18.37
N SER A 519 7.58 -3.20 19.28
CA SER A 519 8.59 -2.67 20.19
C SER A 519 8.05 -1.54 21.11
N LEU A 520 6.74 -1.54 21.37
CA LEU A 520 6.11 -0.71 22.40
C LEU A 520 6.15 -1.39 23.76
N VAL A 521 6.44 -0.64 24.80
CA VAL A 521 6.46 -1.08 26.19
C VAL A 521 5.22 -0.59 26.90
N LEU A 522 4.41 -1.52 27.40
CA LEU A 522 3.09 -1.26 27.95
C LEU A 522 2.88 -1.99 29.29
N PRO A 523 2.22 -1.35 30.27
CA PRO A 523 1.70 -2.05 31.44
C PRO A 523 0.50 -2.92 31.02
N THR A 524 0.43 -4.15 31.52
CA THR A 524 -0.64 -5.09 31.15
C THR A 524 -1.66 -5.31 32.28
N ALA A 525 -1.21 -5.43 33.52
CA ALA A 525 -2.07 -5.62 34.68
C ALA A 525 -1.33 -5.31 35.99
N ALA A 526 -2.11 -5.02 37.05
CA ALA A 526 -1.63 -5.10 38.42
C ALA A 526 -2.58 -5.99 39.22
N GLU A 527 -2.04 -6.96 39.94
CA GLU A 527 -2.82 -7.92 40.71
C GLU A 527 -2.23 -8.11 42.12
N LEU A 528 -3.10 -8.18 43.12
CA LEU A 528 -2.76 -8.69 44.44
C LEU A 528 -2.78 -10.22 44.37
N VAL A 529 -1.63 -10.84 44.60
CA VAL A 529 -1.44 -12.29 44.50
C VAL A 529 -1.16 -12.88 45.88
N VAL A 530 -1.93 -13.91 46.22
CA VAL A 530 -1.75 -14.72 47.43
C VAL A 530 -1.44 -16.14 46.98
N PRO A 531 -0.15 -16.54 47.04
CA PRO A 531 0.26 -17.90 46.76
C PRO A 531 -0.54 -18.91 47.59
N ALA A 532 -0.74 -20.11 47.04
CA ALA A 532 -1.33 -21.20 47.80
C ALA A 532 -0.45 -21.54 49.03
N PRO A 533 -1.05 -21.81 50.21
CA PRO A 533 -0.27 -22.23 51.37
C PRO A 533 0.54 -23.49 51.02
N ALA A 534 1.84 -23.48 51.31
CA ALA A 534 2.72 -24.59 51.02
C ALA A 534 2.14 -25.88 51.63
N SER A 535 1.88 -26.89 50.80
CA SER A 535 1.45 -28.20 51.29
C SER A 535 2.54 -28.75 52.22
N HIS A 536 2.19 -28.99 53.47
CA HIS A 536 3.00 -29.75 54.42
C HIS A 536 3.06 -31.22 53.98
N ASP A 537 3.75 -31.53 52.89
CA ASP A 537 4.15 -32.90 52.53
C ASP A 537 5.38 -32.87 51.64
N GLY A 538 6.54 -33.13 52.24
CA GLY A 538 7.82 -33.13 51.54
C GLY A 538 9.08 -33.26 52.39
N LEU A 539 8.98 -33.65 53.66
CA LEU A 539 10.14 -33.99 54.51
C LEU A 539 10.42 -35.51 54.56
N THR A 540 9.61 -36.33 53.88
CA THR A 540 9.72 -37.79 53.85
C THR A 540 10.56 -38.34 52.68
N GLY A 541 11.05 -37.48 51.76
CA GLY A 541 11.93 -37.89 50.65
C GLY A 541 13.42 -37.99 51.01
N LYS A 542 13.88 -37.26 52.04
CA LYS A 542 15.31 -37.20 52.42
C LYS A 542 15.77 -38.27 53.42
N LEU A 543 14.86 -39.12 53.88
CA LEU A 543 15.15 -40.23 54.82
C LEU A 543 15.43 -41.57 54.13
N LYS A 544 15.32 -41.66 52.80
CA LYS A 544 15.56 -42.90 52.05
C LYS A 544 16.96 -43.02 51.42
N GLU A 545 17.70 -41.92 51.34
CA GLU A 545 19.11 -41.92 50.89
C GLU A 545 20.11 -42.28 52.01
N TRP A 546 19.70 -42.23 53.29
CA TRP A 546 20.54 -42.70 54.40
C TRP A 546 20.53 -44.23 54.58
N PHE A 547 19.63 -44.94 53.88
CA PHE A 547 19.46 -46.41 54.00
C PHE A 547 19.86 -47.20 52.76
N SER A 548 20.68 -46.64 51.87
CA SER A 548 21.46 -47.54 51.00
C SER A 548 22.46 -48.28 51.88
N VAL A 549 22.42 -49.62 51.94
CA VAL A 549 23.57 -50.53 51.73
C VAL A 549 23.06 -51.99 51.69
N GLY A 550 23.32 -52.68 50.57
CA GLY A 550 23.78 -54.07 50.63
C GLY A 550 23.09 -55.11 49.71
N ALA A 551 23.83 -55.56 48.69
CA ALA A 551 23.76 -56.85 47.97
C ALA A 551 22.45 -57.16 47.20
N GLY A 552 22.41 -57.72 45.99
CA GLY A 552 23.33 -58.52 45.21
C GLY A 552 22.54 -59.70 44.60
N GLY A 553 22.55 -59.87 43.27
CA GLY A 553 22.29 -61.17 42.62
C GLY A 553 20.90 -61.48 42.01
N ALA A 554 20.88 -61.51 40.66
CA ALA A 554 20.43 -62.59 39.75
C ALA A 554 18.96 -63.12 39.67
N LYS A 555 18.53 -63.28 38.40
CA LYS A 555 17.44 -64.12 37.80
C LYS A 555 15.99 -63.70 38.15
N GLY A 556 14.99 -63.73 37.29
CA GLY A 556 14.80 -64.18 35.91
C GLY A 556 13.27 -64.22 35.61
N GLU A 557 12.93 -64.35 34.31
CA GLU A 557 11.68 -64.87 33.74
C GLU A 557 10.42 -64.00 33.51
N GLU A 558 9.80 -64.35 32.37
CA GLU A 558 8.69 -63.79 31.59
C GLU A 558 7.28 -64.12 32.13
N LYS A 559 6.27 -63.31 31.79
CA LYS A 559 5.11 -63.64 30.90
C LYS A 559 3.91 -62.69 31.04
N ASN A 560 3.35 -62.33 29.87
CA ASN A 560 1.93 -62.20 29.44
C ASN A 560 0.82 -62.44 30.48
N GLU A 561 -0.41 -61.87 30.45
CA GLU A 561 -1.26 -61.32 29.37
C GLU A 561 -2.55 -60.72 30.00
N ASN A 562 -3.21 -59.83 29.25
CA ASN A 562 -4.67 -59.55 29.19
C ASN A 562 -5.54 -59.25 30.44
N GLY A 563 -6.09 -58.03 30.44
CA GLY A 563 -7.54 -57.79 30.32
C GLY A 563 -8.41 -57.90 31.58
N THR A 564 -8.93 -56.77 32.05
CA THR A 564 -10.36 -56.38 31.99
C THR A 564 -10.64 -55.29 33.02
N THR A 565 -11.33 -54.25 32.56
CA THR A 565 -11.85 -53.08 33.26
C THR A 565 -12.67 -53.38 34.52
N THR A 566 -12.37 -52.70 35.62
CA THR A 566 -13.34 -52.23 36.61
C THR A 566 -12.85 -50.94 37.27
N ASP A 567 -13.79 -50.01 37.45
CA ASP A 567 -13.65 -48.67 38.02
C ASP A 567 -12.77 -48.59 39.27
N SER A 568 -11.83 -47.64 39.25
CA SER A 568 -11.42 -46.90 40.44
C SER A 568 -11.17 -45.44 40.07
N THR A 569 -12.24 -44.66 40.17
CA THR A 569 -12.20 -43.21 40.35
C THR A 569 -11.40 -42.90 41.61
N THR A 570 -10.10 -42.66 41.42
CA THR A 570 -9.26 -42.03 42.45
C THR A 570 -9.29 -40.53 42.16
N PRO A 571 -9.85 -39.68 43.05
CA PRO A 571 -9.82 -38.25 42.82
C PRO A 571 -8.38 -37.75 43.00
N THR A 572 -7.85 -37.10 41.97
CA THR A 572 -6.67 -36.23 42.08
C THR A 572 -6.91 -35.23 43.23
N PRO A 573 -5.96 -34.98 44.14
CA PRO A 573 -6.13 -33.97 45.18
C PRO A 573 -6.37 -32.60 44.51
N PRO A 574 -7.21 -31.72 45.09
CA PRO A 574 -7.37 -30.38 44.56
C PRO A 574 -6.02 -29.64 44.69
N HIS A 575 -5.40 -29.29 43.57
CA HIS A 575 -4.28 -28.36 43.56
C HIS A 575 -4.75 -27.06 44.21
N ALA A 576 -4.11 -26.65 45.30
CA ALA A 576 -4.39 -25.37 45.94
C ALA A 576 -4.14 -24.25 44.91
N GLN A 577 -5.19 -23.51 44.56
CA GLN A 577 -5.12 -22.42 43.58
C GLN A 577 -4.70 -21.11 44.24
N GLU A 578 -3.81 -20.37 43.58
CA GLU A 578 -3.45 -18.99 43.94
C GLU A 578 -4.70 -18.09 43.90
N LYS A 579 -4.84 -17.19 44.87
CA LYS A 579 -5.88 -16.15 44.84
C LYS A 579 -5.32 -14.88 44.22
N ARG A 580 -6.08 -14.26 43.32
CA ARG A 580 -5.70 -13.04 42.59
C ARG A 580 -6.86 -12.04 42.63
N ILE A 581 -6.57 -10.78 42.97
CA ILE A 581 -7.53 -9.66 42.85
C ILE A 581 -6.89 -8.58 41.97
N LYS A 582 -7.64 -8.09 40.97
CA LYS A 582 -7.19 -7.00 40.11
C LYS A 582 -7.13 -5.69 40.88
N LEU A 583 -6.06 -4.94 40.67
CA LEU A 583 -5.82 -3.62 41.27
C LEU A 583 -6.00 -2.52 40.23
N THR A 584 -6.04 -1.27 40.71
CA THR A 584 -6.03 -0.11 39.80
C THR A 584 -4.59 0.18 39.42
N LEU A 585 -4.32 0.20 38.11
CA LEU A 585 -3.03 0.54 37.53
C LEU A 585 -3.20 1.75 36.62
N SER A 586 -2.37 2.77 36.84
CA SER A 586 -2.27 3.93 35.95
C SER A 586 -0.82 4.11 35.51
N SER A 587 -0.62 4.70 34.34
CA SER A 587 0.71 4.95 33.78
C SER A 587 0.85 6.37 33.29
N LEU A 588 2.02 6.96 33.52
CA LEU A 588 2.41 8.28 33.06
C LEU A 588 3.76 8.19 32.32
N PRO A 589 3.95 8.85 31.18
CA PRO A 589 5.27 8.95 30.55
C PRO A 589 6.23 9.67 31.50
N ALA A 590 7.46 9.15 31.64
CA ALA A 590 8.42 9.68 32.61
C ALA A 590 9.27 10.83 32.07
N SER A 591 9.48 10.90 30.75
CA SER A 591 10.26 11.97 30.10
C SER A 591 9.44 12.64 28.99
N LEU A 592 9.49 12.11 27.77
CA LEU A 592 8.77 12.69 26.63
C LEU A 592 7.30 12.29 26.64
N GLN A 593 6.41 13.28 26.63
CA GLN A 593 4.96 13.05 26.60
C GLN A 593 4.51 12.77 25.15
N PRO A 594 3.78 11.67 24.87
CA PRO A 594 3.08 11.47 23.60
C PRO A 594 2.06 12.58 23.35
N MET A 595 1.53 12.67 22.12
CA MET A 595 0.41 13.60 21.87
C MET A 595 -0.79 13.20 22.74
N THR A 596 -1.39 14.18 23.41
CA THR A 596 -2.64 13.96 24.15
C THR A 596 -3.80 13.73 23.19
N VAL A 597 -4.91 13.18 23.70
CA VAL A 597 -6.13 13.00 22.90
C VAL A 597 -6.63 14.33 22.33
N ASP A 598 -6.57 15.40 23.13
CA ASP A 598 -7.01 16.73 22.73
C ASP A 598 -6.11 17.32 21.63
N LEU A 599 -4.78 17.25 21.81
CA LEU A 599 -3.82 17.70 20.79
C LEU A 599 -3.96 16.93 19.47
N LYS A 600 -4.21 15.61 19.54
CA LYS A 600 -4.52 14.81 18.35
C LYS A 600 -5.81 15.27 17.67
N GLY A 601 -6.84 15.60 18.44
CA GLY A 601 -8.10 16.13 17.94
C GLY A 601 -7.93 17.46 17.21
N GLU A 602 -7.18 18.40 17.80
CA GLU A 602 -6.84 19.69 17.19
C GLU A 602 -6.04 19.53 15.89
N SER A 603 -4.98 18.71 15.94
CA SER A 603 -4.11 18.41 14.79
C SER A 603 -4.91 17.76 13.65
N MET A 604 -5.78 16.79 13.97
CA MET A 604 -6.62 16.13 12.98
C MET A 604 -7.58 17.13 12.29
N ASN A 605 -8.23 18.00 13.06
CA ASN A 605 -9.10 19.02 12.50
C ASN A 605 -8.35 19.99 11.57
N LYS A 606 -7.15 20.42 12.00
CA LYS A 606 -6.25 21.27 11.21
C LYS A 606 -5.88 20.61 9.88
N LEU A 607 -5.40 19.36 9.92
CA LEU A 607 -5.01 18.62 8.72
C LEU A 607 -6.20 18.30 7.81
N MET A 608 -7.37 17.98 8.37
CA MET A 608 -8.60 17.79 7.59
C MET A 608 -9.01 19.05 6.83
N ALA A 609 -8.92 20.22 7.47
CA ALA A 609 -9.22 21.50 6.82
C ALA A 609 -8.27 21.77 5.63
N LEU A 610 -6.96 21.52 5.80
CA LEU A 610 -5.96 21.65 4.73
C LEU A 610 -6.26 20.66 3.58
N ASN A 611 -6.49 19.39 3.90
CA ASN A 611 -6.80 18.37 2.91
C ASN A 611 -8.09 18.69 2.12
N TYR A 612 -9.11 19.24 2.79
CA TYR A 612 -10.35 19.65 2.15
C TYR A 612 -10.14 20.86 1.22
N ALA A 613 -9.39 21.87 1.68
CA ALA A 613 -9.09 23.04 0.86
C ALA A 613 -8.34 22.65 -0.43
N GLU A 614 -7.29 21.82 -0.32
CA GLU A 614 -6.54 21.34 -1.48
C GLU A 614 -7.38 20.48 -2.43
N ALA A 615 -8.27 19.63 -1.90
CA ALA A 615 -9.17 18.83 -2.74
C ALA A 615 -10.14 19.72 -3.54
N MET A 616 -10.64 20.79 -2.92
CA MET A 616 -11.52 21.75 -3.59
C MET A 616 -10.79 22.59 -4.63
N GLU A 617 -9.56 23.01 -4.34
CA GLU A 617 -8.69 23.70 -5.29
C GLU A 617 -8.33 22.79 -6.47
N GLY A 618 -7.91 21.56 -6.22
CA GLY A 618 -7.61 20.58 -7.26
C GLY A 618 -8.82 20.30 -8.16
N LEU A 619 -10.01 20.14 -7.59
CA LEU A 619 -11.25 19.96 -8.36
C LEU A 619 -11.58 21.19 -9.21
N ARG A 620 -11.31 22.40 -8.68
CA ARG A 620 -11.49 23.66 -9.41
C ARG A 620 -10.52 23.76 -10.59
N GLU A 621 -9.24 23.47 -10.40
CA GLU A 621 -8.23 23.46 -11.48
C GLU A 621 -8.52 22.39 -12.54
N GLU A 622 -8.90 21.17 -12.14
CA GLU A 622 -9.29 20.11 -13.08
C GLU A 622 -10.51 20.53 -13.92
N THR A 623 -11.50 21.15 -13.28
CA THR A 623 -12.69 21.66 -13.97
C THR A 623 -12.34 22.82 -14.90
N PHE A 624 -11.44 23.71 -14.49
CA PHE A 624 -10.95 24.82 -15.31
C PHE A 624 -10.24 24.31 -16.57
N ASN A 625 -9.26 23.41 -16.40
CA ASN A 625 -8.51 22.81 -17.51
C ASN A 625 -9.41 21.98 -18.43
N GLY A 626 -10.38 21.25 -17.85
CA GLY A 626 -11.37 20.50 -18.61
C GLY A 626 -12.29 21.41 -19.43
N PHE A 627 -12.69 22.56 -18.87
CA PHE A 627 -13.47 23.56 -19.60
C PHE A 627 -12.66 24.23 -20.72
N GLU A 628 -11.42 24.62 -20.45
CA GLU A 628 -10.52 25.16 -21.48
C GLU A 628 -10.31 24.15 -22.63
N SER A 629 -10.01 22.89 -22.30
CA SER A 629 -9.86 21.81 -23.29
C SER A 629 -11.14 21.62 -24.12
N LYS A 630 -12.30 21.75 -23.47
CA LYS A 630 -13.61 21.69 -24.14
C LYS A 630 -13.79 22.86 -25.12
N LEU A 631 -13.33 24.06 -24.81
CA LEU A 631 -13.39 25.20 -25.74
C LEU A 631 -12.52 24.96 -26.98
N TYR A 632 -11.30 24.46 -26.81
CA TYR A 632 -10.45 24.08 -27.96
C TYR A 632 -11.09 22.98 -28.82
N MET A 633 -11.71 21.98 -28.19
CA MET A 633 -12.45 20.94 -28.92
C MET A 633 -13.65 21.52 -29.67
N LEU A 634 -14.40 22.44 -29.04
CA LEU A 634 -15.54 23.10 -29.65
C LEU A 634 -15.11 23.94 -30.86
N LYS A 635 -13.98 24.65 -30.77
CA LYS A 635 -13.40 25.37 -31.90
C LYS A 635 -13.11 24.43 -33.07
N ALA A 636 -12.46 23.29 -32.80
CA ALA A 636 -12.17 22.30 -33.83
C ALA A 636 -13.45 21.72 -34.46
N LEU A 637 -14.49 21.50 -33.65
CA LEU A 637 -15.81 21.06 -34.11
C LEU A 637 -16.47 22.09 -35.03
N ILE A 638 -16.37 23.40 -34.71
CA ILE A 638 -16.95 24.50 -35.49
C ILE A 638 -16.20 24.73 -36.81
N GLU A 639 -14.86 24.68 -36.77
CA GLU A 639 -14.02 24.93 -37.95
C GLU A 639 -14.09 23.77 -38.96
N ASN A 640 -14.27 22.53 -38.46
CA ASN A 640 -14.35 21.30 -39.26
C ASN A 640 -13.32 21.20 -40.39
N VAL A 641 -12.07 21.52 -40.05
CA VAL A 641 -10.94 21.45 -40.98
C VAL A 641 -10.83 20.02 -41.53
N ASP A 642 -10.71 19.91 -42.85
CA ASP A 642 -10.62 18.67 -43.62
C ASP A 642 -11.81 17.69 -43.45
N GLY A 643 -12.97 18.17 -42.98
CA GLY A 643 -14.17 17.34 -42.81
C GLY A 643 -14.09 16.32 -41.67
N LYS A 644 -13.11 16.47 -40.76
CA LYS A 644 -12.88 15.52 -39.65
C LYS A 644 -14.10 15.37 -38.72
N TYR A 645 -14.93 16.40 -38.64
CA TYR A 645 -16.11 16.49 -37.79
C TYR A 645 -17.41 16.61 -38.60
N ASP A 646 -17.45 16.07 -39.82
CA ASP A 646 -18.63 16.08 -40.69
C ASP A 646 -19.88 15.52 -40.00
N ALA A 647 -19.75 14.48 -39.18
CA ALA A 647 -20.88 13.94 -38.43
C ALA A 647 -21.51 14.98 -37.50
N PHE A 648 -20.70 15.83 -36.88
CA PHE A 648 -21.18 16.91 -36.03
C PHE A 648 -21.82 18.02 -36.86
N HIS A 649 -21.13 18.50 -37.91
CA HIS A 649 -21.67 19.53 -38.80
C HIS A 649 -22.99 19.12 -39.44
N ASN A 650 -23.06 17.90 -39.95
CA ASN A 650 -24.26 17.36 -40.60
C ASN A 650 -25.43 17.24 -39.62
N ALA A 651 -25.18 16.95 -38.34
CA ALA A 651 -26.23 16.85 -37.34
C ALA A 651 -26.58 18.18 -36.66
N THR A 652 -25.91 19.29 -37.00
CA THR A 652 -26.10 20.60 -36.36
C THR A 652 -26.99 21.51 -37.21
N LEU A 653 -28.01 22.12 -36.61
CA LEU A 653 -28.85 23.09 -37.29
C LEU A 653 -28.08 24.43 -37.47
N PRO A 654 -28.36 25.20 -38.54
CA PRO A 654 -27.68 26.48 -38.76
C PRO A 654 -27.80 27.47 -37.60
N GLU A 655 -28.94 27.52 -36.90
CA GLU A 655 -29.12 28.35 -35.71
C GLU A 655 -28.31 27.84 -34.50
N GLU A 656 -28.19 26.53 -34.32
CA GLU A 656 -27.37 25.94 -33.26
C GLU A 656 -25.88 26.20 -33.54
N MET A 657 -25.44 26.10 -34.79
CA MET A 657 -24.05 26.39 -35.16
C MET A 657 -23.68 27.85 -34.83
N ARG A 658 -24.53 28.82 -35.19
CA ARG A 658 -24.30 30.23 -34.80
C ARG A 658 -24.34 30.43 -33.29
N ALA A 659 -25.20 29.69 -32.58
CA ALA A 659 -25.25 29.74 -31.13
C ALA A 659 -23.97 29.17 -30.49
N LEU A 660 -23.41 28.08 -31.05
CA LEU A 660 -22.14 27.50 -30.62
C LEU A 660 -20.96 28.44 -30.89
N GLU A 661 -20.89 29.07 -32.07
CA GLU A 661 -19.88 30.08 -32.40
C GLU A 661 -19.90 31.25 -31.40
N SER A 662 -21.10 31.79 -31.14
CA SER A 662 -21.30 32.88 -30.19
C SER A 662 -20.96 32.48 -28.76
N ALA A 663 -21.42 31.30 -28.32
CA ALA A 663 -21.15 30.78 -26.99
C ALA A 663 -19.66 30.49 -26.79
N HIS A 664 -18.98 29.95 -27.81
CA HIS A 664 -17.53 29.73 -27.80
C HIS A 664 -16.77 31.06 -27.65
N ALA A 665 -17.06 32.06 -28.49
CA ALA A 665 -16.39 33.36 -28.43
C ALA A 665 -16.61 34.06 -27.07
N THR A 666 -17.83 34.01 -26.55
CA THR A 666 -18.18 34.57 -25.24
C THR A 666 -17.45 33.85 -24.12
N ALA A 667 -17.45 32.52 -24.13
CA ALA A 667 -16.80 31.70 -23.12
C ALA A 667 -15.27 31.84 -23.13
N LEU A 668 -14.66 31.97 -24.31
CA LEU A 668 -13.22 32.20 -24.44
C LEU A 668 -12.83 33.57 -23.86
N THR A 669 -13.60 34.61 -24.19
CA THR A 669 -13.40 35.95 -23.61
C THR A 669 -13.55 35.91 -22.08
N TRP A 670 -14.58 35.23 -21.58
CA TRP A 670 -14.78 35.05 -20.15
C TRP A 670 -13.64 34.27 -19.48
N LEU A 671 -13.11 33.24 -20.13
CA LEU A 671 -11.99 32.46 -19.63
C LEU A 671 -10.74 33.34 -19.44
N ASP A 672 -10.45 34.19 -20.42
CA ASP A 672 -9.31 35.10 -20.42
C ASP A 672 -9.44 36.23 -19.39
N GLU A 673 -10.64 36.79 -19.21
CA GLU A 673 -10.87 37.95 -18.35
C GLU A 673 -11.18 37.58 -16.88
N GLU A 674 -12.02 36.58 -16.65
CA GLU A 674 -12.54 36.23 -15.33
C GLU A 674 -12.12 34.82 -14.88
N GLY A 675 -11.88 33.92 -15.83
CA GLY A 675 -11.71 32.49 -15.61
C GLY A 675 -10.65 32.15 -14.58
N TRP A 676 -9.52 32.87 -14.57
CA TRP A 676 -8.42 32.62 -13.62
C TRP A 676 -8.85 32.77 -12.15
N SER A 677 -9.79 33.66 -11.85
CA SER A 677 -10.30 33.90 -10.49
C SER A 677 -11.66 33.27 -10.20
N ALA A 678 -12.26 32.61 -11.20
CA ALA A 678 -13.60 32.07 -11.11
C ALA A 678 -13.69 30.90 -10.12
N THR A 679 -14.82 30.81 -9.42
CA THR A 679 -15.13 29.68 -8.54
C THR A 679 -15.49 28.43 -9.36
N LEU A 680 -15.40 27.26 -8.74
CA LEU A 680 -15.83 25.99 -9.33
C LEU A 680 -17.25 26.07 -9.91
N GLU A 681 -18.19 26.67 -9.18
CA GLU A 681 -19.59 26.82 -9.61
C GLU A 681 -19.71 27.72 -10.85
N GLN A 682 -18.94 28.81 -10.92
CA GLN A 682 -18.93 29.70 -12.07
C GLN A 682 -18.41 28.99 -13.33
N ILE A 683 -17.31 28.23 -13.21
CA ILE A 683 -16.74 27.47 -14.33
C ILE A 683 -17.76 26.42 -14.81
N GLN A 684 -18.38 25.67 -13.90
CA GLN A 684 -19.40 24.68 -14.25
C GLN A 684 -20.62 25.30 -14.93
N LYS A 685 -21.04 26.50 -14.48
CA LYS A 685 -22.14 27.25 -15.08
C LYS A 685 -21.84 27.63 -16.53
N GLU A 686 -20.65 28.15 -16.82
CA GLU A 686 -20.23 28.45 -18.20
C GLU A 686 -20.14 27.19 -19.07
N ALA A 687 -19.55 26.11 -18.54
CA ALA A 687 -19.49 24.82 -19.22
C ALA A 687 -20.87 24.25 -19.58
N THR A 688 -21.87 24.46 -18.72
CA THR A 688 -23.25 24.02 -18.90
C THR A 688 -23.96 24.78 -20.00
N LYS A 689 -23.70 26.08 -20.18
CA LYS A 689 -24.31 26.88 -21.28
C LYS A 689 -23.96 26.29 -22.64
N ILE A 690 -22.69 25.94 -22.85
CA ILE A 690 -22.22 25.29 -24.08
C ILE A 690 -22.81 23.89 -24.19
N GLY A 691 -22.77 23.12 -23.10
CA GLY A 691 -23.33 21.77 -23.06
C GLY A 691 -24.79 21.73 -23.49
N ALA A 692 -25.61 22.68 -23.05
CA ALA A 692 -27.03 22.74 -23.40
C ALA A 692 -27.29 22.89 -24.92
N ILE A 693 -26.37 23.50 -25.66
CA ILE A 693 -26.45 23.64 -27.12
C ILE A 693 -25.90 22.39 -27.82
N GLU A 694 -24.83 21.79 -27.28
CA GLU A 694 -24.23 20.58 -27.83
C GLU A 694 -25.08 19.31 -27.64
N GLN A 695 -25.82 19.19 -26.53
CA GLN A 695 -26.54 17.95 -26.20
C GLN A 695 -27.53 17.51 -27.29
N PRO A 696 -28.42 18.38 -27.80
CA PRO A 696 -29.32 18.01 -28.91
C PRO A 696 -28.58 17.51 -30.16
N VAL A 697 -27.43 18.12 -30.49
CA VAL A 697 -26.59 17.68 -31.62
C VAL A 697 -26.03 16.29 -31.36
N LYS A 698 -25.46 16.05 -30.17
CA LYS A 698 -24.91 14.75 -29.77
C LYS A 698 -25.98 13.66 -29.77
N GLU A 699 -27.19 13.97 -29.33
CA GLU A 699 -28.33 13.07 -29.38
C GLU A 699 -28.73 12.73 -30.83
N ARG A 700 -28.76 13.70 -31.75
CA ARG A 700 -29.03 13.42 -33.18
C ARG A 700 -27.96 12.53 -33.81
N ILE A 701 -26.68 12.75 -33.52
CA ILE A 701 -25.59 11.88 -33.99
C ILE A 701 -25.78 10.45 -33.46
N ARG A 702 -26.02 10.30 -32.15
CA ARG A 702 -26.23 9.00 -31.52
C ARG A 702 -27.43 8.28 -32.12
N ASN A 703 -28.55 8.98 -32.29
CA ASN A 703 -29.77 8.42 -32.88
C ASN A 703 -29.53 7.98 -34.32
N GLY A 704 -28.78 8.76 -35.11
CA GLY A 704 -28.36 8.39 -36.46
C GLY A 704 -27.52 7.12 -36.49
N GLN A 705 -26.56 6.97 -35.58
CA GLN A 705 -25.71 5.76 -35.48
C GLN A 705 -26.52 4.52 -35.10
N VAL A 706 -27.39 4.62 -34.10
CA VAL A 706 -28.26 3.51 -33.66
C VAL A 706 -29.20 3.09 -34.79
N LYS A 707 -29.80 4.07 -35.49
CA LYS A 707 -30.65 3.83 -36.65
C LYS A 707 -29.91 3.16 -37.80
N ALA A 708 -28.69 3.60 -38.12
CA ALA A 708 -27.88 3.00 -39.19
C ALA A 708 -27.50 1.54 -38.86
N ALA A 709 -27.19 1.25 -37.59
CA ALA A 709 -26.91 -0.11 -37.13
C ALA A 709 -28.16 -1.02 -37.28
N ALA A 710 -29.32 -0.57 -36.80
CA ALA A 710 -30.58 -1.29 -36.93
C ALA A 710 -30.95 -1.56 -38.40
N LEU A 711 -30.72 -0.59 -39.29
CA LEU A 711 -30.94 -0.75 -40.73
C LEU A 711 -30.00 -1.82 -41.32
N GLY A 712 -28.72 -1.78 -40.96
CA GLY A 712 -27.74 -2.76 -41.39
C GLY A 712 -28.09 -4.18 -40.94
N ASP A 713 -28.58 -4.34 -39.72
CA ASP A 713 -28.99 -5.64 -39.19
C ASP A 713 -30.26 -6.17 -39.85
N LEU A 714 -31.26 -5.31 -40.10
CA LEU A 714 -32.43 -5.67 -40.92
C LEU A 714 -32.01 -6.09 -42.34
N GLN A 715 -31.09 -5.36 -42.99
CA GLN A 715 -30.59 -5.71 -44.32
C GLN A 715 -29.85 -7.05 -44.33
N LYS A 716 -29.05 -7.35 -43.30
CA LYS A 716 -28.42 -8.67 -43.12
C LYS A 716 -29.47 -9.76 -42.95
N ALA A 717 -30.50 -9.53 -42.13
CA ALA A 717 -31.59 -10.49 -41.92
C ALA A 717 -32.35 -10.78 -43.23
N LEU A 718 -32.69 -9.74 -44.00
CA LEU A 718 -33.31 -9.88 -45.32
C LEU A 718 -32.40 -10.65 -46.29
N PHE A 719 -31.10 -10.36 -46.31
CA PHE A 719 -30.13 -11.07 -47.16
C PHE A 719 -29.98 -12.55 -46.77
N ALA A 720 -29.90 -12.85 -45.48
CA ALA A 720 -29.86 -14.21 -44.95
C ALA A 720 -31.14 -14.97 -45.32
N GLY A 721 -32.30 -14.34 -45.12
CA GLY A 721 -33.61 -14.89 -45.51
C GLY A 721 -33.69 -15.22 -47.00
N ARG A 722 -33.24 -14.32 -47.89
CA ARG A 722 -33.18 -14.58 -49.34
C ARG A 722 -32.25 -15.73 -49.70
N THR A 723 -31.08 -15.79 -49.05
CA THR A 723 -30.09 -16.85 -49.28
C THR A 723 -30.68 -18.19 -48.88
N PHE A 724 -31.33 -18.25 -47.72
CA PHE A 724 -32.07 -19.42 -47.26
C PHE A 724 -33.20 -19.81 -48.20
N LEU A 725 -34.05 -18.88 -48.67
CA LEU A 725 -35.12 -19.20 -49.63
C LEU A 725 -34.59 -19.86 -50.90
N LYS A 726 -33.42 -19.42 -51.40
CA LYS A 726 -32.78 -20.01 -52.58
C LYS A 726 -32.34 -21.46 -52.33
N GLU A 727 -31.87 -21.78 -51.12
CA GLU A 727 -31.50 -23.14 -50.72
C GLU A 727 -32.73 -24.00 -50.40
N ALA A 728 -33.68 -23.45 -49.63
CA ALA A 728 -34.95 -24.09 -49.32
C ALA A 728 -35.71 -24.46 -50.60
N ARG A 729 -35.79 -23.57 -51.60
CA ARG A 729 -36.41 -23.86 -52.89
C ARG A 729 -35.68 -24.92 -53.72
N LYS A 730 -34.36 -25.05 -53.58
CA LYS A 730 -33.60 -26.15 -54.21
C LYS A 730 -33.84 -27.48 -53.51
N ASN A 731 -34.10 -27.46 -52.21
CA ASN A 731 -34.37 -28.63 -51.39
C ASN A 731 -35.86 -29.02 -51.35
N LEU A 732 -36.76 -28.24 -51.98
CA LEU A 732 -38.17 -28.58 -52.17
C LEU A 732 -38.30 -29.72 -53.20
N THR A 733 -38.54 -30.93 -52.72
CA THR A 733 -38.86 -32.10 -53.56
C THR A 733 -40.36 -32.40 -53.51
N THR A 734 -40.89 -33.08 -54.53
CA THR A 734 -42.29 -33.58 -54.52
C THR A 734 -42.45 -34.87 -53.68
N THR A 735 -41.44 -35.24 -52.91
CA THR A 735 -41.39 -36.41 -52.02
C THR A 735 -41.58 -35.97 -50.56
N ASP A 736 -42.02 -36.85 -49.66
CA ASP A 736 -42.20 -36.59 -48.23
C ASP A 736 -40.90 -36.23 -47.46
N GLU A 737 -39.77 -36.13 -48.17
CA GLU A 737 -38.44 -35.85 -47.62
C GLU A 737 -38.11 -34.35 -47.56
N SER A 738 -38.97 -33.47 -48.09
CA SER A 738 -38.77 -32.02 -48.01
C SER A 738 -38.89 -31.53 -46.57
N ARG A 739 -37.88 -30.77 -46.11
CA ARG A 739 -37.83 -30.21 -44.75
C ARG A 739 -38.91 -29.15 -44.50
N TYR A 740 -39.42 -28.50 -45.56
CA TYR A 740 -40.40 -27.40 -45.52
C TYR A 740 -41.51 -27.64 -46.54
N SER A 741 -42.72 -27.13 -46.29
CA SER A 741 -43.79 -27.11 -47.30
C SER A 741 -43.69 -25.91 -48.25
N PHE A 742 -44.25 -26.05 -49.45
CA PHE A 742 -44.38 -24.95 -50.41
C PHE A 742 -45.06 -23.73 -49.79
N LYS A 743 -46.14 -23.94 -49.01
CA LYS A 743 -46.87 -22.87 -48.33
C LYS A 743 -45.97 -22.08 -47.36
N GLU A 744 -45.17 -22.77 -46.55
CA GLU A 744 -44.28 -22.12 -45.56
C GLU A 744 -43.15 -21.33 -46.22
N VAL A 745 -42.57 -21.86 -47.31
CA VAL A 745 -41.54 -21.17 -48.09
C VAL A 745 -42.13 -19.95 -48.81
N ASP A 746 -43.33 -20.09 -49.39
CA ASP A 746 -44.04 -18.99 -50.07
C ASP A 746 -44.50 -17.91 -49.06
N GLU A 747 -44.91 -18.29 -47.85
CA GLU A 747 -45.27 -17.35 -46.76
C GLU A 747 -44.06 -16.56 -46.28
N PHE A 748 -42.89 -17.21 -46.09
CA PHE A 748 -41.66 -16.50 -45.73
C PHE A 748 -41.18 -15.59 -46.86
N GLU A 749 -41.29 -16.01 -48.12
CA GLU A 749 -41.00 -15.16 -49.28
C GLU A 749 -41.92 -13.95 -49.36
N ALA A 750 -43.22 -14.14 -49.12
CA ALA A 750 -44.18 -13.04 -49.04
C ALA A 750 -43.84 -12.08 -47.90
N HIS A 751 -43.40 -12.59 -46.74
CA HIS A 751 -42.99 -11.76 -45.60
C HIS A 751 -41.73 -10.95 -45.89
N LEU A 752 -40.70 -11.54 -46.49
CA LEU A 752 -39.51 -10.81 -46.94
C LEU A 752 -39.85 -9.74 -47.97
N PHE A 753 -40.70 -10.08 -48.96
CA PHE A 753 -41.13 -9.14 -49.98
C PHE A 753 -41.95 -7.98 -49.41
N GLN A 754 -42.81 -8.25 -48.43
CA GLN A 754 -43.59 -7.22 -47.74
C GLN A 754 -42.68 -6.27 -46.94
N THR A 755 -41.75 -6.82 -46.17
CA THR A 755 -40.78 -6.05 -45.37
C THR A 755 -39.89 -5.19 -46.28
N GLU A 756 -39.48 -5.70 -47.45
CA GLU A 756 -38.70 -4.95 -48.43
C GLU A 756 -39.49 -3.83 -49.11
N ASN A 757 -40.75 -4.10 -49.47
CA ASN A 757 -41.62 -3.08 -50.06
C ASN A 757 -42.03 -2.00 -49.07
N TRP A 758 -42.06 -2.31 -47.77
CA TRP A 758 -42.19 -1.32 -46.72
C TRP A 758 -40.89 -0.50 -46.59
N LEU A 759 -39.74 -1.16 -46.52
CA LEU A 759 -38.45 -0.51 -46.25
C LEU A 759 -37.97 0.37 -47.42
N ARG A 760 -38.13 -0.06 -48.66
CA ARG A 760 -37.59 0.61 -49.85
C ARG A 760 -38.07 2.06 -50.05
N PRO A 761 -39.39 2.38 -50.03
CA PRO A 761 -39.85 3.76 -50.15
C PRO A 761 -39.43 4.62 -48.95
N LEU A 762 -39.34 4.02 -47.77
CA LEU A 762 -38.89 4.68 -46.55
C LEU A 762 -37.40 5.04 -46.62
N MET A 763 -36.53 4.11 -47.05
CA MET A 763 -35.10 4.38 -47.28
C MET A 763 -34.87 5.49 -48.29
N ARG A 764 -35.69 5.57 -49.36
CA ARG A 764 -35.60 6.67 -50.32
C ARG A 764 -35.97 8.01 -49.68
N LYS A 765 -37.09 8.06 -48.96
CA LYS A 765 -37.55 9.26 -48.25
C LYS A 765 -36.52 9.71 -47.20
N ASP A 766 -35.86 8.77 -46.54
CA ASP A 766 -34.83 9.02 -45.55
C ASP A 766 -33.52 9.55 -46.16
N GLY A 767 -33.13 9.04 -47.34
CA GLY A 767 -31.98 9.55 -48.10
C GLY A 767 -32.19 10.95 -48.69
N GLU A 768 -33.43 11.42 -48.75
CA GLU A 768 -33.81 12.79 -49.15
C GLU A 768 -33.94 13.75 -47.95
N ALA A 769 -34.01 13.21 -46.72
CA ALA A 769 -34.12 14.01 -45.50
C ALA A 769 -32.78 14.72 -45.21
N LYS A 770 -32.84 15.92 -44.63
CA LYS A 770 -31.62 16.59 -44.19
C LYS A 770 -31.03 15.84 -42.99
N PRO A 771 -29.70 15.90 -42.77
CA PRO A 771 -29.09 15.05 -41.75
C PRO A 771 -29.45 15.41 -40.30
N TRP A 772 -30.09 16.57 -40.07
CA TRP A 772 -30.67 16.99 -38.79
C TRP A 772 -32.19 16.81 -38.68
N GLU A 773 -32.86 16.33 -39.72
CA GLU A 773 -34.30 16.06 -39.72
C GLU A 773 -34.60 14.66 -39.16
N GLU A 774 -35.74 14.52 -38.48
CA GLU A 774 -36.22 13.20 -38.06
C GLU A 774 -36.61 12.41 -39.31
N GLY A 775 -35.93 11.28 -39.50
CA GLY A 775 -36.02 10.51 -40.74
C GLY A 775 -37.35 9.77 -40.93
N ALA A 776 -37.47 9.04 -42.03
CA ALA A 776 -38.73 8.38 -42.43
C ALA A 776 -39.12 7.16 -41.58
N TYR A 777 -38.22 6.71 -40.71
CA TYR A 777 -38.36 5.56 -39.80
C TYR A 777 -37.40 5.70 -38.62
N THR A 778 -37.73 5.02 -37.53
CA THR A 778 -36.96 4.97 -36.28
C THR A 778 -36.13 3.69 -36.18
N ALA A 779 -35.14 3.67 -35.28
CA ALA A 779 -34.38 2.44 -34.99
C ALA A 779 -35.30 1.32 -34.47
N THR A 780 -36.28 1.66 -33.62
CA THR A 780 -37.22 0.69 -33.06
C THR A 780 -38.08 0.04 -34.14
N GLU A 781 -38.58 0.80 -35.13
CA GLU A 781 -39.35 0.23 -36.25
C GLU A 781 -38.50 -0.73 -37.09
N LEU A 782 -37.22 -0.41 -37.31
CA LEU A 782 -36.29 -1.29 -38.02
C LEU A 782 -35.95 -2.56 -37.22
N GLU A 783 -35.73 -2.43 -35.91
CA GLU A 783 -35.46 -3.56 -35.04
C GLU A 783 -36.64 -4.52 -34.96
N VAL A 784 -37.87 -3.99 -34.87
CA VAL A 784 -39.10 -4.79 -34.87
C VAL A 784 -39.24 -5.54 -36.19
N ALA A 785 -39.04 -4.86 -37.33
CA ALA A 785 -39.06 -5.50 -38.64
C ALA A 785 -37.96 -6.56 -38.79
N GLY A 786 -36.75 -6.27 -38.30
CA GLY A 786 -35.61 -7.18 -38.34
C GLY A 786 -35.84 -8.44 -37.51
N ARG A 787 -36.37 -8.29 -36.29
CA ARG A 787 -36.76 -9.42 -35.43
C ARG A 787 -37.86 -10.25 -36.07
N SER A 788 -38.89 -9.63 -36.63
CA SER A 788 -39.96 -10.36 -37.34
C SER A 788 -39.40 -11.26 -38.45
N VAL A 789 -38.44 -10.77 -39.24
CA VAL A 789 -37.77 -11.57 -40.29
C VAL A 789 -36.91 -12.69 -39.68
N GLN A 790 -36.17 -12.39 -38.62
CA GLN A 790 -35.33 -13.37 -37.92
C GLN A 790 -36.16 -14.47 -37.26
N ASP A 791 -37.25 -14.14 -36.59
CA ASP A 791 -38.12 -15.10 -35.89
C ASP A 791 -38.73 -16.08 -36.90
N PHE A 792 -39.25 -15.59 -38.03
CA PHE A 792 -39.77 -16.44 -39.11
C PHE A 792 -38.67 -17.33 -39.71
N PHE A 793 -37.46 -16.77 -39.91
CA PHE A 793 -36.29 -17.52 -40.38
C PHE A 793 -35.87 -18.62 -39.40
N MET A 794 -35.87 -18.34 -38.09
CA MET A 794 -35.54 -19.31 -37.03
C MET A 794 -36.62 -20.41 -36.94
N GLU A 795 -37.90 -20.05 -37.03
CA GLU A 795 -39.00 -21.03 -37.03
C GLU A 795 -38.84 -22.06 -38.16
N LEU A 796 -38.38 -21.64 -39.33
CA LEU A 796 -38.11 -22.56 -40.44
C LEU A 796 -36.79 -23.32 -40.24
N THR A 797 -35.72 -22.69 -39.78
CA THR A 797 -34.42 -23.38 -39.67
C THR A 797 -34.30 -24.37 -38.52
N GLU A 798 -35.04 -24.16 -37.42
CA GLU A 798 -35.02 -25.02 -36.23
C GLU A 798 -35.97 -26.23 -36.31
N ARG A 799 -36.83 -26.30 -37.33
CA ARG A 799 -37.75 -27.45 -37.50
C ARG A 799 -37.02 -28.73 -37.92
N LEU A 800 -37.40 -29.82 -37.28
CA LEU A 800 -37.02 -31.20 -37.64
C LEU A 800 -37.69 -31.60 -38.97
N PRO A 801 -37.05 -32.42 -39.82
CA PRO A 801 -37.64 -32.88 -41.07
C PRO A 801 -38.97 -33.60 -40.84
N ARG A 802 -39.94 -33.40 -41.75
CA ARG A 802 -41.25 -34.07 -41.68
C ARG A 802 -41.05 -35.58 -41.70
N LYS A 803 -41.67 -36.29 -40.76
CA LYS A 803 -41.77 -37.74 -40.79
C LYS A 803 -42.89 -38.10 -41.77
N ALA A 804 -42.65 -39.03 -42.69
CA ALA A 804 -43.66 -39.50 -43.64
C ALA A 804 -44.93 -39.96 -42.90
N GLU A 805 -46.06 -39.33 -43.16
CA GLU A 805 -47.37 -39.75 -42.65
C GLU A 805 -48.09 -40.55 -43.73
N GLU A 806 -48.44 -41.79 -43.39
CA GLU A 806 -49.28 -42.67 -44.20
C GLU A 806 -50.66 -42.02 -44.43
N SER A 807 -51.07 -42.02 -45.70
CA SER A 807 -52.35 -41.53 -46.17
C SER A 807 -53.55 -42.20 -45.48
N VAL A 808 -54.46 -41.40 -44.92
CA VAL A 808 -55.86 -41.81 -44.72
C VAL A 808 -56.81 -40.73 -45.24
N THR A 809 -57.78 -41.23 -45.98
CA THR A 809 -58.83 -40.69 -46.84
C THR A 809 -59.96 -39.88 -46.17
N GLU A 810 -60.60 -39.06 -47.02
CA GLU A 810 -62.03 -38.64 -47.00
C GLU A 810 -62.51 -37.72 -45.86
N SER A 811 -63.45 -36.79 -45.99
CA SER A 811 -64.28 -36.24 -47.06
C SER A 811 -65.08 -35.03 -46.50
N ALA A 812 -65.70 -34.27 -47.39
CA ALA A 812 -66.96 -33.51 -47.19
C ALA A 812 -66.96 -32.06 -46.62
N THR A 813 -67.14 -31.12 -47.57
CA THR A 813 -68.24 -30.15 -47.75
C THR A 813 -68.81 -29.28 -46.60
N GLU A 814 -68.92 -27.97 -46.93
CA GLU A 814 -69.98 -26.99 -46.54
C GLU A 814 -70.05 -26.54 -45.06
N SER A 815 -70.27 -25.28 -44.66
CA SER A 815 -70.86 -24.10 -45.30
C SER A 815 -70.67 -22.85 -44.42
N SER A 816 -70.65 -21.68 -45.08
CA SER A 816 -71.17 -20.34 -44.73
C SER A 816 -71.40 -19.81 -43.29
N GLN A 817 -71.09 -18.50 -43.17
CA GLN A 817 -71.72 -17.43 -42.33
C GLN A 817 -71.44 -17.52 -40.81
N SER A 818 -71.25 -16.45 -40.04
CA SER A 818 -71.46 -15.00 -40.19
C SER A 818 -70.77 -14.27 -39.01
N THR A 819 -70.36 -13.03 -39.26
CA THR A 819 -70.24 -11.87 -38.33
C THR A 819 -70.69 -12.07 -36.87
N THR A 820 -69.85 -11.66 -35.90
CA THR A 820 -69.97 -10.36 -35.21
C THR A 820 -68.85 -10.12 -34.18
N SER A 821 -68.64 -8.82 -33.98
CA SER A 821 -67.70 -8.06 -33.17
C SER A 821 -67.89 -8.13 -31.65
N ALA A 822 -66.74 -8.14 -30.95
CA ALA A 822 -66.38 -7.31 -29.78
C ALA A 822 -67.12 -7.54 -28.42
N PRO A 823 -66.64 -6.97 -27.31
CA PRO A 823 -65.30 -7.10 -26.72
C PRO A 823 -65.33 -7.25 -25.17
N ALA A 824 -64.12 -7.17 -24.58
CA ALA A 824 -63.78 -6.65 -23.25
C ALA A 824 -63.71 -7.61 -22.05
N SER A 825 -62.51 -7.67 -21.47
CA SER A 825 -62.15 -7.27 -20.08
C SER A 825 -60.99 -8.14 -19.61
N GLU A 826 -59.77 -7.61 -19.52
CA GLU A 826 -59.17 -7.14 -18.26
C GLU A 826 -59.33 -8.11 -17.08
N ALA A 827 -58.22 -8.69 -16.61
CA ALA A 827 -57.64 -8.31 -15.31
C ALA A 827 -56.43 -9.18 -14.93
N SER A 828 -55.44 -8.45 -14.44
CA SER A 828 -54.26 -8.79 -13.63
C SER A 828 -54.34 -9.92 -12.60
N SER A 829 -53.18 -10.54 -12.33
CA SER A 829 -52.50 -10.70 -11.01
C SER A 829 -51.53 -11.90 -11.09
N SER A 830 -50.21 -11.73 -11.04
CA SER A 830 -49.28 -11.46 -9.91
C SER A 830 -48.75 -12.71 -9.20
N GLY A 831 -47.41 -12.82 -9.18
CA GLY A 831 -46.60 -13.46 -8.12
C GLY A 831 -46.28 -14.95 -8.32
N THR A 832 -45.13 -15.52 -7.91
CA THR A 832 -43.87 -15.01 -7.32
C THR A 832 -42.90 -16.21 -7.23
N HIS A 833 -41.58 -15.95 -7.26
CA HIS A 833 -40.46 -16.78 -6.76
C HIS A 833 -40.17 -18.14 -7.46
N SER A 834 -38.94 -18.62 -7.64
CA SER A 834 -37.64 -18.41 -6.96
C SER A 834 -36.50 -19.03 -7.80
N ASP A 835 -35.28 -18.51 -7.58
CA ASP A 835 -33.98 -19.00 -8.06
C ASP A 835 -33.63 -20.45 -7.63
N ASN A 836 -32.82 -21.17 -8.41
CA ASN A 836 -31.42 -21.47 -8.02
C ASN A 836 -30.56 -22.12 -9.14
N SER A 837 -29.25 -21.93 -8.97
CA SER A 837 -28.05 -22.20 -9.76
C SER A 837 -27.67 -23.66 -10.13
N SER A 838 -26.89 -23.80 -11.21
CA SER A 838 -25.64 -24.62 -11.37
C SER A 838 -25.19 -24.46 -12.85
N GLY A 839 -23.93 -24.47 -13.31
CA GLY A 839 -22.58 -24.72 -12.81
C GLY A 839 -21.72 -25.27 -13.99
N THR A 840 -20.45 -24.83 -14.13
CA THR A 840 -19.31 -25.42 -14.91
C THR A 840 -19.35 -25.40 -16.46
N GLN A 841 -18.43 -24.71 -17.16
CA GLN A 841 -17.03 -25.04 -17.58
C GLN A 841 -16.92 -25.95 -18.84
N ASP A 842 -16.43 -25.41 -19.96
CA ASP A 842 -15.12 -25.74 -20.58
C ASP A 842 -15.02 -25.30 -22.07
N THR A 843 -13.84 -24.77 -22.42
CA THR A 843 -13.28 -24.44 -23.77
C THR A 843 -13.11 -25.70 -24.67
N PRO A 844 -12.75 -25.67 -26.00
CA PRO A 844 -11.82 -24.73 -26.67
C PRO A 844 -11.95 -24.48 -28.21
N GLY A 845 -11.07 -23.62 -28.76
CA GLY A 845 -10.40 -23.91 -30.05
C GLY A 845 -10.47 -22.88 -31.18
N THR A 846 -9.36 -22.19 -31.42
CA THR A 846 -9.02 -21.35 -32.60
C THR A 846 -8.58 -22.22 -33.80
N PRO A 847 -8.80 -21.81 -35.07
CA PRO A 847 -8.51 -22.64 -36.25
C PRO A 847 -7.14 -22.39 -36.91
N THR A 848 -6.65 -23.39 -37.64
CA THR A 848 -5.49 -23.37 -38.56
C THR A 848 -5.99 -23.44 -40.02
N PRO A 849 -5.21 -22.95 -41.02
CA PRO A 849 -5.14 -23.64 -42.33
C PRO A 849 -3.68 -23.62 -42.93
N PRO A 850 -3.36 -24.22 -44.11
CA PRO A 850 -2.56 -25.45 -44.13
C PRO A 850 -1.31 -25.50 -45.08
N ASN A 851 -0.40 -26.44 -44.73
CA ASN A 851 0.47 -27.36 -45.51
C ASN A 851 1.36 -26.98 -46.75
N LYS A 852 2.67 -27.20 -46.53
CA LYS A 852 3.68 -28.04 -47.26
C LYS A 852 4.07 -27.78 -48.73
N SER A 853 5.39 -27.61 -48.96
CA SER A 853 6.22 -28.52 -49.78
C SER A 853 7.74 -28.38 -49.48
N LYS A 854 8.54 -29.34 -49.99
CA LYS A 854 9.89 -29.81 -49.58
C LYS A 854 11.08 -29.11 -50.27
N SER A 855 12.29 -29.54 -49.84
CA SER A 855 13.65 -29.46 -50.47
C SER A 855 14.41 -28.17 -50.15
N SER A 856 15.73 -28.07 -50.02
CA SER A 856 16.91 -28.94 -49.86
C SER A 856 18.15 -28.00 -49.92
N GLU A 857 19.30 -28.38 -49.36
CA GLU A 857 20.66 -27.88 -49.71
C GLU A 857 21.17 -26.50 -49.25
N SER A 858 22.25 -26.58 -48.44
CA SER A 858 23.57 -25.90 -48.50
C SER A 858 23.69 -24.38 -48.66
N GLY A 859 24.60 -23.77 -47.86
CA GLY A 859 25.34 -22.57 -48.28
C GLY A 859 25.86 -21.69 -47.14
N GLU A 860 27.17 -21.50 -47.09
CA GLU A 860 27.96 -20.65 -46.18
C GLU A 860 27.76 -19.14 -46.38
N THR A 861 28.47 -18.35 -45.54
CA THR A 861 28.90 -16.93 -45.67
C THR A 861 27.84 -15.85 -45.38
N GLU A 862 28.12 -14.65 -44.86
CA GLU A 862 29.18 -13.97 -44.11
C GLU A 862 28.56 -12.59 -43.73
N LYS A 863 29.03 -11.97 -42.63
CA LYS A 863 29.20 -10.52 -42.42
C LYS A 863 28.01 -9.53 -42.31
N ASN A 864 28.06 -8.84 -41.16
CA ASN A 864 28.13 -7.38 -40.95
C ASN A 864 26.87 -6.54 -40.60
N HIS A 865 27.03 -5.85 -39.45
CA HIS A 865 26.61 -4.46 -39.10
C HIS A 865 25.10 -4.22 -38.98
N HIS A 866 24.54 -3.36 -38.11
CA HIS A 866 24.99 -2.29 -37.21
C HIS A 866 23.77 -2.03 -36.28
N SER A 867 23.93 -1.93 -34.95
CA SER A 867 23.90 -0.69 -34.14
C SER A 867 22.56 0.04 -34.01
N HIS A 868 22.27 0.41 -32.76
CA HIS A 868 21.44 1.52 -32.25
C HIS A 868 20.00 1.23 -31.80
N ASP A 869 19.92 0.99 -30.48
CA ASP A 869 18.85 1.39 -29.58
C ASP A 869 18.87 2.92 -29.34
N GLU A 870 17.68 3.52 -29.27
CA GLU A 870 17.21 4.77 -28.63
C GLU A 870 15.80 5.01 -29.23
N LEU A 871 14.68 5.18 -28.52
CA LEU A 871 14.37 5.88 -27.27
C LEU A 871 13.12 5.26 -26.60
#